data_AF-A0A953Y251-F1
#
_entry.id   AF-A0A953Y251-F1
#
_cell.length_a   1.000
_cell.length_b   1.000
_cell.length_c   1.000
_cell.angle_alpha   90.00
_cell.angle_beta   90.00
_cell.angle_gamma   90.00
#
_symmetry.space_group_name_H-M   'P 1'
#
loop_
_entity.id
_entity.type
_entity.pdbx_description
1 polymer ?
#
loop_
_entity_poly.entity_id
_entity_poly.type
_entity_poly.pdbx_seq_one_letter_code
_entity_poly.pdbx_strand_id
1 'polypeptide(L)'
;METELGERIRQRMRELGVGPAARSRELRSQIGAMTRELEEVEQRIPFWDRLVFFSDTPDEARSTQLRRTLAELRQELDAATEDEAGALEQLGKEFPPVALAQQLERALRIARKDLEVSGVLFRDVRRESLEEAAAGLARSLREAYAPDLDLRELFREVCDPTRRAALAEREVTVETHDRAGYTPLSMRALLTLVARRVAGTKLEADRQALLELGARRDEVAESLARTESEIGFVDRVNVFTKTEAEVRRDELEAELQEVEGALRTRYEQVNQHLLRALGAYPPLEVYQRATEVLGVLTVLEPETLERLLPDGHLGTVSRVARRPLVFAALSRLHEAFARAFPGVPLRTQAAHTPTLDGEEGADTPQAQLLAGAFARLEARSAPVIRQRALEHAELLGGVLEAERQTQARVSTLDWLVFWSDTEEEARLRVLRGRRAFHTTTLREHYEALLGLTREGVGALPPFALRDATIEILRAVKEIHTDGGSSSSPRSCSVYGRARANGALHAARQVFEQHYGLRGTRQTLFQAVSDCTQAPRVEGGGPFAPLDFAEVVRLVASRVSSDFAATWAEVQEQAVGYRELAREREEVAGEISVWDRLNVFSTTPEEQRNRELQAELAELGGQQSARMLELDRQLDAALVAYPPAQLYYGLGALTSQVARISAVCRRSTRTTGSGKDRRTETVYTCALVGHGEAIKGARRWAESFVRVFGDLPDYPGVLEQWELWRLGALAGTRGQP
;
A
#
# COMPACT_ATOMS: atom_id res chain seq x y z
N MET A 1 -4.50 10.94 36.49
CA MET A 1 -5.05 10.06 37.53
C MET A 1 -4.19 8.80 37.49
N GLU A 2 -3.10 8.81 38.24
CA GLU A 2 -2.13 7.70 38.25
C GLU A 2 -2.70 6.57 39.11
N THR A 3 -2.64 5.34 38.60
CA THR A 3 -3.07 4.17 39.35
C THR A 3 -1.97 3.72 40.31
N GLU A 4 -2.37 3.25 41.49
CA GLU A 4 -1.47 2.73 42.53
C GLU A 4 -0.51 1.65 41.99
N LEU A 5 -0.96 0.85 41.03
CA LEU A 5 -0.14 -0.12 40.29
C LEU A 5 1.00 0.57 39.51
N GLY A 6 0.71 1.63 38.76
CA GLY A 6 1.70 2.35 37.94
C GLY A 6 2.75 3.06 38.78
N GLU A 7 2.40 3.57 39.97
CA GLU A 7 3.37 4.12 40.93
C GLU A 7 4.30 3.04 41.48
N ARG A 8 3.76 1.88 41.87
CA ARG A 8 4.56 0.74 42.36
C ARG A 8 5.50 0.18 41.30
N ILE A 9 5.03 0.05 40.06
CA ILE A 9 5.87 -0.36 38.92
C ILE A 9 7.00 0.66 38.72
N ARG A 10 6.71 1.96 38.69
CA ARG A 10 7.74 3.01 38.54
C ARG A 10 8.72 3.05 39.71
N GLN A 11 8.26 2.79 40.94
CA GLN A 11 9.15 2.64 42.10
C GLN A 11 10.08 1.45 41.92
N ARG A 12 9.54 0.28 41.57
CA ARG A 12 10.35 -0.92 41.38
C ARG A 12 11.32 -0.80 40.20
N MET A 13 10.90 -0.15 39.13
CA MET A 13 11.77 0.22 38.01
C MET A 13 12.95 1.08 38.46
N ARG A 14 12.74 2.07 39.34
CA ARG A 14 13.82 2.88 39.93
C ARG A 14 14.78 2.03 40.77
N GLU A 15 14.25 1.10 41.56
CA GLU A 15 15.07 0.19 42.39
C GLU A 15 15.93 -0.78 41.56
N LEU A 16 15.38 -1.28 40.44
CA LEU A 16 16.08 -2.17 39.52
C LEU A 16 17.02 -1.43 38.55
N GLY A 17 17.16 -0.10 38.68
CA GLY A 17 17.95 0.70 37.75
C GLY A 17 17.36 0.80 36.33
N VAL A 18 16.13 0.31 36.13
CA VAL A 18 15.35 0.44 34.88
C VAL A 18 14.72 1.83 34.84
N GLY A 19 15.58 2.86 34.79
CA GLY A 19 15.15 4.24 34.55
C GLY A 19 14.58 4.41 33.14
N PRO A 20 13.94 5.55 32.83
CA PRO A 20 13.17 5.75 31.60
C PRO A 20 14.06 5.77 30.36
N ALA A 21 14.50 4.61 29.85
CA ALA A 21 15.22 4.43 28.57
C ALA A 21 16.29 5.50 28.27
N ALA A 22 16.89 6.15 29.28
CA ALA A 22 17.65 7.38 29.09
C ALA A 22 19.05 7.04 28.58
N ARG A 23 19.69 6.03 29.17
CA ARG A 23 21.02 5.55 28.79
C ARG A 23 21.03 4.90 27.40
N SER A 24 20.10 3.97 27.12
CA SER A 24 20.01 3.35 25.79
C SER A 24 19.56 4.32 24.69
N ARG A 25 18.70 5.31 25.00
CA ARG A 25 18.38 6.40 24.04
C ARG A 25 19.55 7.36 23.84
N GLU A 26 20.26 7.72 24.90
CA GLU A 26 21.45 8.56 24.85
C GLU A 26 22.55 7.89 24.00
N LEU A 27 22.83 6.61 24.25
CA LEU A 27 23.78 5.83 23.44
C LEU A 27 23.33 5.74 21.98
N ARG A 28 22.04 5.50 21.69
CA ARG A 28 21.53 5.52 20.30
C ARG A 28 21.65 6.90 19.64
N SER A 29 21.40 7.98 20.39
CA SER A 29 21.56 9.35 19.91
C SER A 29 23.02 9.69 19.62
N GLN A 30 23.92 9.29 20.52
CA GLN A 30 25.37 9.44 20.34
C GLN A 30 25.87 8.63 19.14
N ILE A 31 25.44 7.38 18.98
CA ILE A 31 25.74 6.56 17.79
C ILE A 31 25.23 7.26 16.52
N GLY A 32 23.99 7.77 16.52
CA GLY A 32 23.43 8.48 15.38
C GLY A 32 24.16 9.78 15.02
N ALA A 33 24.61 10.55 16.02
CA ALA A 33 25.44 11.74 15.81
C ALA A 33 26.83 11.38 15.27
N MET A 34 27.49 10.39 15.87
CA MET A 34 28.84 9.94 15.48
C MET A 34 28.86 9.25 14.10
N THR A 35 27.76 8.58 13.72
CA THR A 35 27.64 7.99 12.37
C THR A 35 27.56 9.07 11.30
N ARG A 36 26.81 10.17 11.55
CA ARG A 36 26.77 11.32 10.65
C ARG A 36 28.13 12.01 10.53
N GLU A 37 28.81 12.21 11.66
CA GLU A 37 30.18 12.77 11.66
C GLU A 37 31.15 11.88 10.87
N LEU A 38 31.03 10.55 10.98
CA LEU A 38 31.84 9.62 10.20
C LEU A 38 31.56 9.75 8.69
N GLU A 39 30.30 9.82 8.28
CA GLU A 39 29.92 10.00 6.87
C GLU A 39 30.47 11.31 6.29
N GLU A 40 30.40 12.41 7.05
CA GLU A 40 30.97 13.69 6.65
C GLU A 40 32.50 13.67 6.53
N VAL A 41 33.19 13.03 7.48
CA VAL A 41 34.66 12.89 7.46
C VAL A 41 35.08 11.99 6.30
N GLU A 42 34.39 10.87 6.08
CA GLU A 42 34.70 9.96 4.96
C GLU A 42 34.52 10.64 3.60
N GLN A 43 33.53 11.51 3.43
CA GLN A 43 33.35 12.29 2.20
C GLN A 43 34.50 13.29 1.94
N ARG A 44 35.20 13.74 2.98
CA ARG A 44 36.35 14.68 2.86
C ARG A 44 37.65 13.97 2.49
N ILE A 45 37.76 12.65 2.72
CA ILE A 45 38.94 11.85 2.39
C ILE A 45 39.05 11.69 0.87
N PRO A 46 40.09 12.25 0.21
CA PRO A 46 40.30 12.14 -1.22
C PRO A 46 40.42 10.67 -1.68
N PHE A 47 39.92 10.37 -2.87
CA PHE A 47 39.96 9.01 -3.45
C PHE A 47 41.38 8.42 -3.54
N TRP A 48 42.40 9.26 -3.75
CA TRP A 48 43.80 8.84 -3.86
C TRP A 48 44.41 8.43 -2.52
N ASP A 49 44.01 9.06 -1.41
CA ASP A 49 44.49 8.72 -0.07
C ASP A 49 43.95 7.36 0.38
N ARG A 50 42.71 7.01 -0.03
CA ARG A 50 42.13 5.66 0.18
C ARG A 50 42.88 4.51 -0.51
N LEU A 51 43.72 4.81 -1.52
CA LEU A 51 44.40 3.82 -2.36
C LEU A 51 45.91 3.69 -2.09
N VAL A 52 46.54 4.65 -1.38
CA VAL A 52 48.00 4.72 -1.23
C VAL A 52 48.39 4.77 0.26
N PHE A 53 49.14 3.76 0.71
CA PHE A 53 49.58 3.50 2.10
C PHE A 53 50.58 4.49 2.72
N PHE A 54 50.59 5.77 2.35
CA PHE A 54 51.58 6.73 2.86
C PHE A 54 50.94 7.96 3.52
N SER A 55 51.03 7.96 4.86
CA SER A 55 50.66 8.98 5.86
C SER A 55 49.19 9.08 6.25
N ASP A 56 48.93 8.85 7.55
CA ASP A 56 47.64 9.08 8.21
C ASP A 56 47.27 10.57 8.07
N THR A 57 46.39 10.89 7.13
CA THR A 57 45.79 12.22 7.08
C THR A 57 44.99 12.46 8.38
N PRO A 58 44.87 13.72 8.85
CA PRO A 58 44.10 14.01 10.06
C PRO A 58 42.64 13.51 9.96
N ASP A 59 42.07 13.49 8.76
CA ASP A 59 40.72 12.97 8.49
C ASP A 59 40.66 11.43 8.53
N GLU A 60 41.70 10.70 8.10
CA GLU A 60 41.79 9.23 8.27
C GLU A 60 42.00 8.81 9.72
N ALA A 61 42.84 9.54 10.47
CA ALA A 61 43.00 9.35 11.90
C ALA A 61 41.67 9.59 12.64
N ARG A 62 40.93 10.64 12.22
CA ARG A 62 39.60 10.96 12.75
C ARG A 62 38.55 9.90 12.38
N SER A 63 38.53 9.42 11.14
CA SER A 63 37.65 8.32 10.71
C SER A 63 37.92 7.03 11.50
N THR A 64 39.19 6.68 11.68
CA THR A 64 39.60 5.50 12.47
C THR A 64 39.21 5.64 13.94
N GLN A 65 39.36 6.83 14.52
CA GLN A 65 38.92 7.14 15.87
C GLN A 65 37.40 7.02 16.00
N LEU A 66 36.64 7.63 15.10
CA LEU A 66 35.16 7.57 15.08
C LEU A 66 34.66 6.14 14.93
N ARG A 67 35.29 5.31 14.09
CA ARG A 67 34.94 3.88 13.94
C ARG A 67 35.19 3.09 15.23
N ARG A 68 36.29 3.36 15.95
CA ARG A 68 36.57 2.73 17.26
C ARG A 68 35.55 3.16 18.30
N THR A 69 35.28 4.46 18.42
CA THR A 69 34.29 5.00 19.36
C THR A 69 32.87 4.49 19.03
N LEU A 70 32.51 4.36 17.75
CA LEU A 70 31.25 3.73 17.35
C LEU A 70 31.17 2.26 17.73
N ALA A 71 32.27 1.52 17.64
CA ALA A 71 32.31 0.12 18.09
C ALA A 71 32.14 0.01 19.61
N GLU A 72 32.82 0.87 20.38
CA GLU A 72 32.69 0.96 21.84
C GLU A 72 31.26 1.34 22.26
N LEU A 73 30.68 2.39 21.64
CA LEU A 73 29.31 2.82 21.92
C LEU A 73 28.27 1.75 21.56
N ARG A 74 28.50 0.97 20.48
CA ARG A 74 27.63 -0.16 20.13
C ARG A 74 27.73 -1.28 21.17
N GLN A 75 28.94 -1.61 21.62
CA GLN A 75 29.14 -2.59 22.68
C GLN A 75 28.49 -2.15 24.01
N GLU A 76 28.60 -0.87 24.36
CA GLU A 76 27.91 -0.29 25.52
C GLU A 76 26.39 -0.30 25.35
N LEU A 77 25.88 -0.05 24.14
CA LEU A 77 24.46 -0.13 23.85
C LEU A 77 23.95 -1.57 23.97
N ASP A 78 24.72 -2.55 23.49
CA ASP A 78 24.36 -3.97 23.58
C ASP A 78 24.31 -4.41 25.06
N ALA A 79 25.34 -4.10 25.85
CA ALA A 79 25.36 -4.38 27.28
C ALA A 79 24.21 -3.68 28.03
N ALA A 80 23.96 -2.40 27.77
CA ALA A 80 22.85 -1.68 28.36
C ALA A 80 21.48 -2.25 27.95
N THR A 81 21.36 -2.78 26.73
CA THR A 81 20.13 -3.42 26.24
C THR A 81 19.91 -4.78 26.92
N GLU A 82 20.98 -5.56 27.15
CA GLU A 82 20.92 -6.82 27.89
C GLU A 82 20.55 -6.60 29.36
N ASP A 83 21.18 -5.63 30.03
CA ASP A 83 20.87 -5.26 31.41
C ASP A 83 19.41 -4.79 31.55
N GLU A 84 18.95 -3.94 30.62
CA GLU A 84 17.55 -3.51 30.56
C GLU A 84 16.59 -4.68 30.34
N ALA A 85 16.94 -5.63 29.48
CA ALA A 85 16.11 -6.80 29.19
C ALA A 85 16.00 -7.73 30.40
N GLY A 86 17.12 -8.01 31.09
CA GLY A 86 17.14 -8.83 32.31
C GLY A 86 16.34 -8.21 33.45
N ALA A 87 16.48 -6.90 33.66
CA ALA A 87 15.75 -6.20 34.70
C ALA A 87 14.24 -6.07 34.39
N LEU A 88 13.88 -5.94 33.11
CA LEU A 88 12.49 -6.03 32.64
C LEU A 88 11.90 -7.43 32.84
N GLU A 89 12.65 -8.50 32.58
CA GLU A 89 12.20 -9.87 32.82
C GLU A 89 11.92 -10.10 34.31
N GLN A 90 12.81 -9.62 35.17
CA GLN A 90 12.63 -9.67 36.62
C GLN A 90 11.38 -8.90 37.06
N LEU A 91 11.18 -7.69 36.53
CA LEU A 91 9.98 -6.90 36.79
C LEU A 91 8.70 -7.60 36.30
N GLY A 92 8.76 -8.28 35.15
CA GLY A 92 7.65 -9.06 34.60
C GLY A 92 7.27 -10.28 35.46
N LYS A 93 8.24 -10.91 36.14
CA LYS A 93 7.97 -11.98 37.12
C LYS A 93 7.25 -11.47 38.36
N GLU A 94 7.54 -10.23 38.78
CA GLU A 94 6.91 -9.60 39.94
C GLU A 94 5.54 -8.98 39.60
N PHE A 95 5.40 -8.43 38.40
CA PHE A 95 4.20 -7.74 37.90
C PHE A 95 3.74 -8.34 36.56
N PRO A 96 2.74 -9.24 36.56
CA PRO A 96 2.24 -9.88 35.34
C PRO A 96 1.88 -8.90 34.19
N PRO A 97 1.26 -7.71 34.45
CA PRO A 97 1.02 -6.73 33.39
C PRO A 97 2.28 -6.29 32.64
N VAL A 98 3.44 -6.22 33.31
CA VAL A 98 4.70 -5.84 32.67
C VAL A 98 5.19 -6.93 31.70
N ALA A 99 5.06 -8.21 32.07
CA ALA A 99 5.37 -9.32 31.17
C ALA A 99 4.47 -9.32 29.92
N LEU A 100 3.18 -9.01 30.11
CA LEU A 100 2.22 -8.89 29.01
C LEU A 100 2.54 -7.70 28.09
N ALA A 101 2.95 -6.56 28.65
CA ALA A 101 3.41 -5.40 27.89
C ALA A 101 4.60 -5.75 26.98
N GLN A 102 5.58 -6.52 27.48
CA GLN A 102 6.73 -6.97 26.70
C GLN A 102 6.32 -7.91 25.55
N GLN A 103 5.36 -8.81 25.78
CA GLN A 103 4.84 -9.69 24.74
C GLN A 103 4.09 -8.90 23.65
N LEU A 104 3.30 -7.89 24.03
CA LEU A 104 2.65 -6.97 23.09
C LEU A 104 3.67 -6.18 22.27
N GLU A 105 4.72 -5.64 22.91
CA GLU A 105 5.80 -4.95 22.22
C GLU A 105 6.56 -5.86 21.25
N ARG A 106 6.79 -7.12 21.65
CA ARG A 106 7.36 -8.14 20.77
C ARG A 106 6.48 -8.37 19.55
N ALA A 107 5.16 -8.53 19.73
CA ALA A 107 4.22 -8.70 18.62
C ALA A 107 4.22 -7.49 17.67
N LEU A 108 4.19 -6.25 18.21
CA LEU A 108 4.28 -5.02 17.42
C LEU A 108 5.57 -4.92 16.61
N ARG A 109 6.71 -5.29 17.20
CA ARG A 109 8.01 -5.29 16.54
C ARG A 109 8.07 -6.32 15.41
N ILE A 110 7.63 -7.55 15.66
CA ILE A 110 7.58 -8.62 14.65
C ILE A 110 6.67 -8.20 13.48
N ALA A 111 5.48 -7.67 13.77
CA ALA A 111 4.55 -7.18 12.75
C ALA A 111 5.14 -6.07 11.87
N ARG A 112 6.06 -5.25 12.40
CA ARG A 112 6.75 -4.19 11.65
C ARG A 112 7.94 -4.71 10.83
N LYS A 113 8.79 -5.56 11.42
CA LYS A 113 10.07 -5.95 10.83
C LYS A 113 10.06 -7.29 10.10
N ASP A 114 9.35 -8.27 10.66
CA ASP A 114 9.52 -9.68 10.30
C ASP A 114 8.31 -10.26 9.53
N LEU A 115 7.19 -9.52 9.47
CA LEU A 115 6.03 -9.89 8.67
C LEU A 115 6.27 -9.54 7.19
N GLU A 116 6.88 -10.47 6.49
CA GLU A 116 7.29 -10.34 5.09
C GLU A 116 6.90 -11.56 4.25
N VAL A 117 6.94 -11.39 2.93
CA VAL A 117 6.82 -12.51 1.99
C VAL A 117 8.18 -13.20 1.88
N SER A 118 8.20 -14.52 2.00
CA SER A 118 9.40 -15.33 1.93
C SER A 118 9.22 -16.57 1.04
N GLY A 119 10.24 -17.42 1.00
CA GLY A 119 10.23 -18.67 0.26
C GLY A 119 10.63 -18.49 -1.22
N VAL A 120 10.82 -19.63 -1.89
CA VAL A 120 11.17 -19.67 -3.31
C VAL A 120 9.97 -19.16 -4.12
N LEU A 121 10.20 -18.16 -4.98
CA LEU A 121 9.17 -17.44 -5.75
C LEU A 121 8.20 -16.56 -4.93
N PHE A 122 8.54 -16.21 -3.67
CA PHE A 122 7.74 -15.29 -2.85
C PHE A 122 6.29 -15.75 -2.64
N ARG A 123 6.10 -17.04 -2.31
CA ARG A 123 4.78 -17.68 -2.19
C ARG A 123 4.29 -17.85 -0.74
N ASP A 124 5.14 -17.61 0.25
CA ASP A 124 4.81 -17.85 1.65
C ASP A 124 4.89 -16.56 2.47
N VAL A 125 4.05 -16.41 3.48
CA VAL A 125 4.09 -15.28 4.43
C VAL A 125 4.72 -15.76 5.73
N ARG A 126 5.80 -15.11 6.18
CA ARG A 126 6.40 -15.39 7.50
C ARG A 126 5.53 -14.80 8.59
N ARG A 127 4.67 -15.63 9.18
CA ARG A 127 3.73 -15.20 10.24
C ARG A 127 3.88 -15.99 11.54
N GLU A 128 4.66 -17.06 11.54
CA GLU A 128 4.79 -18.02 12.64
C GLU A 128 5.23 -17.34 13.95
N SER A 129 6.23 -16.44 13.87
CA SER A 129 6.72 -15.71 15.04
C SER A 129 5.68 -14.74 15.61
N LEU A 130 4.82 -14.16 14.77
CA LEU A 130 3.75 -13.27 15.21
C LEU A 130 2.57 -14.07 15.78
N GLU A 131 2.24 -15.20 15.17
CA GLU A 131 1.26 -16.17 15.70
C GLU A 131 1.68 -16.67 17.07
N GLU A 132 2.95 -17.05 17.25
CA GLU A 132 3.50 -17.48 18.53
C GLU A 132 3.43 -16.37 19.58
N ALA A 133 3.80 -15.13 19.22
CA ALA A 133 3.74 -13.99 20.13
C ALA A 133 2.30 -13.67 20.58
N ALA A 134 1.35 -13.63 19.64
CA ALA A 134 -0.06 -13.34 19.94
C ALA A 134 -0.74 -14.49 20.72
N ALA A 135 -0.44 -15.74 20.37
CA ALA A 135 -0.94 -16.91 21.09
C ALA A 135 -0.33 -17.02 22.50
N GLY A 136 0.95 -16.68 22.65
CA GLY A 136 1.63 -16.58 23.93
C GLY A 136 0.97 -15.54 24.83
N LEU A 137 0.67 -14.35 24.29
CA LEU A 137 -0.04 -13.29 25.02
C LEU A 137 -1.43 -13.72 25.47
N ALA A 138 -2.23 -14.31 24.57
CA ALA A 138 -3.56 -14.82 24.92
C ALA A 138 -3.49 -15.90 26.01
N ARG A 139 -2.49 -16.80 25.93
CA ARG A 139 -2.27 -17.84 26.94
C ARG A 139 -1.89 -17.26 28.30
N SER A 140 -0.92 -16.35 28.34
CA SER A 140 -0.48 -15.70 29.59
C SER A 140 -1.61 -14.90 30.25
N LEU A 141 -2.46 -14.24 29.46
CA LEU A 141 -3.67 -13.56 29.98
C LEU A 141 -4.65 -14.54 30.63
N ARG A 142 -4.93 -15.66 29.95
CA ARG A 142 -5.83 -16.70 30.48
C ARG A 142 -5.27 -17.29 31.77
N GLU A 143 -4.01 -17.72 31.77
CA GLU A 143 -3.36 -18.33 32.94
C GLU A 143 -3.30 -17.38 34.14
N ALA A 144 -3.03 -16.09 33.91
CA ALA A 144 -2.89 -15.12 35.00
C ALA A 144 -4.23 -14.64 35.57
N TYR A 145 -5.28 -14.50 34.75
CA TYR A 145 -6.51 -13.80 35.16
C TYR A 145 -7.80 -14.61 35.07
N ALA A 146 -7.82 -15.70 34.31
CA ALA A 146 -9.00 -16.55 34.10
C ALA A 146 -8.60 -18.01 33.78
N PRO A 147 -7.93 -18.72 34.71
CA PRO A 147 -7.35 -20.04 34.44
C PRO A 147 -8.40 -21.10 34.13
N ASP A 148 -9.58 -20.99 34.74
CA ASP A 148 -10.70 -21.92 34.55
C ASP A 148 -11.66 -21.50 33.41
N LEU A 149 -11.24 -20.58 32.53
CA LEU A 149 -12.09 -20.06 31.47
C LEU A 149 -12.41 -21.15 30.43
N ASP A 150 -13.66 -21.60 30.40
CA ASP A 150 -14.24 -22.33 29.28
C ASP A 150 -15.28 -21.43 28.57
N LEU A 151 -14.91 -20.86 27.43
CA LEU A 151 -15.80 -19.96 26.66
C LEU A 151 -17.11 -20.64 26.24
N ARG A 152 -17.07 -21.96 25.99
CA ARG A 152 -18.26 -22.71 25.55
C ARG A 152 -19.24 -22.87 26.70
N GLU A 153 -18.75 -23.26 27.87
CA GLU A 153 -19.60 -23.30 29.07
C GLU A 153 -20.15 -21.92 29.39
N LEU A 154 -19.30 -20.88 29.33
CA LEU A 154 -19.69 -19.51 29.61
C LEU A 154 -20.85 -19.06 28.71
N PHE A 155 -20.73 -19.26 27.40
CA PHE A 155 -21.76 -18.89 26.44
C PHE A 155 -23.03 -19.74 26.61
N ARG A 156 -22.91 -21.04 26.88
CA ARG A 156 -24.07 -21.91 27.11
C ARG A 156 -24.91 -21.42 28.30
N GLU A 157 -24.26 -21.12 29.42
CA GLU A 157 -24.93 -20.69 30.65
C GLU A 157 -25.54 -19.29 30.52
N VAL A 158 -24.86 -18.36 29.86
CA VAL A 158 -25.35 -16.98 29.65
C VAL A 158 -26.46 -16.92 28.60
N CYS A 159 -26.50 -17.85 27.64
CA CYS A 159 -27.57 -17.93 26.64
C CYS A 159 -28.88 -18.49 27.19
N ASP A 160 -28.87 -19.23 28.31
CA ASP A 160 -30.08 -19.66 29.00
C ASP A 160 -30.72 -18.46 29.73
N PRO A 161 -31.94 -18.02 29.34
CA PRO A 161 -32.57 -16.82 29.92
C PRO A 161 -32.80 -16.94 31.43
N THR A 162 -33.16 -18.13 31.90
CA THR A 162 -33.48 -18.39 33.31
C THR A 162 -32.21 -18.32 34.15
N ARG A 163 -31.14 -18.98 33.67
CA ARG A 163 -29.84 -18.94 34.34
C ARG A 163 -29.22 -17.56 34.28
N ARG A 164 -29.30 -16.87 33.14
CA ARG A 164 -28.80 -15.50 32.99
C ARG A 164 -29.47 -14.54 33.95
N ALA A 165 -30.80 -14.58 34.09
CA ALA A 165 -31.52 -13.73 35.04
C ALA A 165 -31.05 -13.99 36.48
N ALA A 166 -31.00 -15.27 36.88
CA ALA A 166 -30.53 -15.65 38.22
C ALA A 166 -29.05 -15.27 38.49
N LEU A 167 -28.20 -15.31 37.46
CA LEU A 167 -26.81 -14.88 37.57
C LEU A 167 -26.69 -13.36 37.63
N ALA A 168 -27.48 -12.61 36.86
CA ALA A 168 -27.42 -11.15 36.80
C ALA A 168 -27.78 -10.48 38.14
N GLU A 169 -28.65 -11.10 38.93
CA GLU A 169 -29.04 -10.62 40.27
C GLU A 169 -27.92 -10.76 41.31
N ARG A 170 -26.92 -11.64 41.09
CA ARG A 170 -25.84 -11.87 42.05
C ARG A 170 -24.80 -10.77 42.05
N GLU A 171 -24.37 -10.32 43.21
CA GLU A 171 -23.26 -9.38 43.33
C GLU A 171 -21.90 -10.06 43.13
N VAL A 172 -21.09 -9.47 42.24
CA VAL A 172 -19.67 -9.77 42.06
C VAL A 172 -18.94 -8.45 41.94
N THR A 173 -17.91 -8.28 42.75
CA THR A 173 -17.00 -7.14 42.72
C THR A 173 -15.71 -7.53 42.01
N VAL A 174 -15.25 -6.68 41.09
CA VAL A 174 -13.92 -6.82 40.49
C VAL A 174 -12.94 -6.12 41.44
N GLU A 175 -12.14 -6.91 42.13
CA GLU A 175 -11.14 -6.39 43.07
C GLU A 175 -9.82 -6.10 42.36
N THR A 176 -9.17 -5.02 42.78
CA THR A 176 -7.84 -4.68 42.29
C THR A 176 -6.77 -5.46 43.06
N HIS A 177 -5.73 -5.91 42.37
CA HIS A 177 -4.60 -6.59 42.97
C HIS A 177 -3.33 -5.73 42.87
N ASP A 178 -2.65 -5.53 44.00
CA ASP A 178 -1.47 -4.67 44.15
C ASP A 178 -0.36 -4.86 43.11
N ARG A 179 -0.18 -6.09 42.61
CA ARG A 179 0.86 -6.44 41.62
C ARG A 179 0.33 -6.81 40.25
N ALA A 180 -0.89 -7.33 40.20
CA ALA A 180 -1.49 -7.85 38.96
C ALA A 180 -2.49 -6.86 38.35
N GLY A 181 -2.80 -5.76 39.03
CA GLY A 181 -3.89 -4.86 38.66
C GLY A 181 -5.26 -5.41 39.02
N TYR A 182 -5.55 -6.67 38.66
CA TYR A 182 -6.81 -7.35 38.94
C TYR A 182 -6.60 -8.69 39.63
N THR A 183 -7.56 -9.08 40.47
CA THR A 183 -7.61 -10.43 41.05
C THR A 183 -8.07 -11.45 40.00
N PRO A 184 -7.46 -12.65 39.92
CA PRO A 184 -7.92 -13.70 39.04
C PRO A 184 -9.37 -14.09 39.35
N LEU A 185 -10.19 -14.24 38.32
CA LEU A 185 -11.61 -14.57 38.49
C LEU A 185 -11.87 -16.04 38.19
N SER A 186 -12.65 -16.68 39.08
CA SER A 186 -13.21 -18.00 38.82
C SER A 186 -14.28 -17.94 37.73
N MET A 187 -14.52 -19.07 37.08
CA MET A 187 -15.58 -19.22 36.07
C MET A 187 -16.96 -18.73 36.56
N ARG A 188 -17.30 -18.98 37.83
CA ARG A 188 -18.57 -18.54 38.44
C ARG A 188 -18.69 -17.01 38.56
N ALA A 189 -17.60 -16.33 38.90
CA ALA A 189 -17.56 -14.88 38.98
C ALA A 189 -17.67 -14.25 37.58
N LEU A 190 -16.96 -14.84 36.60
CA LEU A 190 -17.03 -14.41 35.19
C LEU A 190 -18.44 -14.56 34.61
N LEU A 191 -19.10 -15.69 34.84
CA LEU A 191 -20.50 -15.92 34.44
C LEU A 191 -21.44 -14.81 34.93
N THR A 192 -21.25 -14.37 36.18
CA THR A 192 -22.06 -13.32 36.79
C THR A 192 -21.80 -11.96 36.13
N LEU A 193 -20.53 -11.59 35.92
CA LEU A 193 -20.16 -10.33 35.26
C LEU A 193 -20.67 -10.26 33.81
N VAL A 194 -20.49 -11.35 33.06
CA VAL A 194 -20.93 -11.42 31.67
C VAL A 194 -22.47 -11.40 31.60
N ALA A 195 -23.17 -12.18 32.44
CA ALA A 195 -24.64 -12.16 32.50
C ALA A 195 -25.19 -10.75 32.78
N ARG A 196 -24.59 -10.02 33.73
CA ARG A 196 -24.93 -8.61 34.02
C ARG A 196 -24.70 -7.70 32.83
N ARG A 197 -23.54 -7.82 32.18
CA ARG A 197 -23.18 -6.99 31.02
C ARG A 197 -24.11 -7.20 29.84
N VAL A 198 -24.53 -8.45 29.63
CA VAL A 198 -25.44 -8.85 28.55
C VAL A 198 -26.90 -8.47 28.83
N ALA A 199 -27.32 -8.35 30.09
CA ALA A 199 -28.71 -8.01 30.43
C ALA A 199 -29.19 -6.67 29.84
N GLY A 200 -28.28 -5.75 29.51
CA GLY A 200 -28.57 -4.47 28.85
C GLY A 200 -28.38 -4.46 27.32
N THR A 201 -28.14 -5.61 26.68
CA THR A 201 -27.90 -5.69 25.22
C THR A 201 -29.10 -6.24 24.46
N LYS A 202 -28.99 -6.25 23.12
CA LYS A 202 -30.01 -6.86 22.24
C LYS A 202 -29.94 -8.38 22.16
N LEU A 203 -29.16 -9.05 23.03
CA LEU A 203 -28.98 -10.50 22.97
C LEU A 203 -30.32 -11.25 22.96
N GLU A 204 -31.26 -10.89 23.82
CA GLU A 204 -32.53 -11.64 23.91
C GLU A 204 -33.39 -11.46 22.66
N ALA A 205 -33.41 -10.26 22.08
CA ALA A 205 -34.11 -10.00 20.83
C ALA A 205 -33.47 -10.76 19.67
N ASP A 206 -32.14 -10.77 19.57
CA ASP A 206 -31.42 -11.49 18.51
C ASP A 206 -31.53 -13.02 18.69
N ARG A 207 -31.58 -13.52 19.94
CA ARG A 207 -31.83 -14.93 20.26
C ARG A 207 -33.23 -15.37 19.87
N GLN A 208 -34.23 -14.55 20.19
CA GLN A 208 -35.63 -14.83 19.82
C GLN A 208 -35.79 -14.85 18.30
N ALA A 209 -35.21 -13.87 17.59
CA ALA A 209 -35.18 -13.87 16.12
C ALA A 209 -34.46 -15.11 15.56
N LEU A 210 -33.40 -15.59 16.21
CA LEU A 210 -32.70 -16.81 15.81
C LEU A 210 -33.58 -18.06 15.96
N LEU A 211 -34.38 -18.16 17.04
CA LEU A 211 -35.34 -19.25 17.22
C LEU A 211 -36.46 -19.21 16.16
N GLU A 212 -36.98 -18.01 15.87
CA GLU A 212 -38.02 -17.80 14.84
C GLU A 212 -37.52 -18.16 13.45
N LEU A 213 -36.32 -17.72 13.08
CA LEU A 213 -35.68 -18.10 11.82
C LEU A 213 -35.37 -19.60 11.77
N GLY A 214 -35.06 -20.23 12.90
CA GLY A 214 -34.83 -21.67 12.99
C GLY A 214 -36.10 -22.46 12.67
N ALA A 215 -37.21 -22.08 13.29
CA ALA A 215 -38.52 -22.64 12.99
C ALA A 215 -38.93 -22.42 11.52
N ARG A 216 -38.66 -21.21 10.97
CA ARG A 216 -38.92 -20.91 9.56
C ARG A 216 -38.09 -21.78 8.62
N ARG A 217 -36.81 -21.98 8.94
CA ARG A 217 -35.91 -22.84 8.15
C ARG A 217 -36.41 -24.27 8.10
N ASP A 218 -36.86 -24.81 9.23
CA ASP A 218 -37.38 -26.17 9.29
C ASP A 218 -38.71 -26.30 8.52
N GLU A 219 -39.60 -25.30 8.59
CA GLU A 219 -40.84 -25.22 7.80
C GLU A 219 -40.57 -25.20 6.28
N VAL A 220 -39.61 -24.37 5.84
CA VAL A 220 -39.23 -24.27 4.42
C VAL A 220 -38.57 -25.57 3.96
N ALA A 221 -37.70 -26.18 4.77
CA ALA A 221 -37.05 -27.44 4.45
C ALA A 221 -38.05 -28.61 4.33
N GLU A 222 -39.05 -28.67 5.23
CA GLU A 222 -40.12 -29.67 5.12
C GLU A 222 -40.98 -29.46 3.87
N SER A 223 -41.30 -28.19 3.56
CA SER A 223 -42.03 -27.84 2.34
C SER A 223 -41.24 -28.21 1.08
N LEU A 224 -39.92 -27.95 1.07
CA LEU A 224 -39.04 -28.31 -0.03
C LEU A 224 -39.00 -29.83 -0.24
N ALA A 225 -38.79 -30.60 0.83
CA ALA A 225 -38.77 -32.06 0.75
C ALA A 225 -40.09 -32.65 0.23
N ARG A 226 -41.22 -32.05 0.63
CA ARG A 226 -42.55 -32.41 0.13
C ARG A 226 -42.68 -32.12 -1.37
N THR A 227 -42.33 -30.92 -1.80
CA THR A 227 -42.36 -30.54 -3.22
C THR A 227 -41.41 -31.39 -4.07
N GLU A 228 -40.21 -31.71 -3.58
CA GLU A 228 -39.28 -32.62 -4.28
C GLU A 228 -39.85 -34.02 -4.47
N SER A 229 -40.64 -34.51 -3.51
CA SER A 229 -41.29 -35.82 -3.60
C SER A 229 -42.45 -35.86 -4.60
N GLU A 230 -43.04 -34.70 -4.91
CA GLU A 230 -44.12 -34.53 -5.89
C GLU A 230 -43.59 -34.45 -7.34
N ILE A 231 -42.30 -34.15 -7.53
CA ILE A 231 -41.69 -34.06 -8.87
C ILE A 231 -41.39 -35.47 -9.41
N GLY A 232 -42.11 -35.83 -10.46
CA GLY A 232 -41.95 -37.09 -11.19
C GLY A 232 -40.56 -37.25 -11.82
N PHE A 233 -40.18 -38.49 -12.13
CA PHE A 233 -38.90 -38.79 -12.81
C PHE A 233 -38.80 -38.14 -14.19
N VAL A 234 -39.92 -38.06 -14.93
CA VAL A 234 -39.97 -37.49 -16.29
C VAL A 234 -39.76 -35.97 -16.26
N ASP A 235 -40.29 -35.28 -15.26
CA ASP A 235 -40.15 -33.83 -15.11
C ASP A 235 -38.71 -33.46 -14.76
N ARG A 236 -38.05 -34.22 -13.86
CA ARG A 236 -36.63 -34.05 -13.51
C ARG A 236 -35.65 -34.13 -14.69
N VAL A 237 -36.03 -34.82 -15.77
CA VAL A 237 -35.19 -35.00 -16.97
C VAL A 237 -35.56 -34.02 -18.08
N ASN A 238 -36.70 -33.33 -17.98
CA ASN A 238 -37.20 -32.43 -19.01
C ASN A 238 -36.52 -31.06 -18.93
N VAL A 239 -35.55 -30.81 -19.82
CA VAL A 239 -34.78 -29.55 -19.87
C VAL A 239 -35.53 -28.43 -20.63
N PHE A 240 -36.68 -28.72 -21.25
CA PHE A 240 -37.34 -27.79 -22.17
C PHE A 240 -38.45 -26.93 -21.52
N THR A 241 -39.06 -27.37 -20.42
CA THR A 241 -40.14 -26.65 -19.72
C THR A 241 -40.17 -27.00 -18.24
N LYS A 242 -40.12 -26.00 -17.36
CA LYS A 242 -40.29 -26.20 -15.91
C LYS A 242 -41.76 -26.39 -15.56
N THR A 243 -42.05 -27.42 -14.78
CA THR A 243 -43.38 -27.62 -14.17
C THR A 243 -43.61 -26.67 -13.00
N GLU A 244 -44.87 -26.45 -12.59
CA GLU A 244 -45.19 -25.61 -11.42
C GLU A 244 -44.51 -26.10 -10.14
N ALA A 245 -44.38 -27.42 -9.97
CA ALA A 245 -43.67 -28.04 -8.85
C ALA A 245 -42.15 -27.75 -8.88
N GLU A 246 -41.53 -27.73 -10.06
CA GLU A 246 -40.11 -27.35 -10.19
C GLU A 246 -39.87 -25.86 -9.95
N VAL A 247 -40.77 -24.99 -10.40
CA VAL A 247 -40.72 -23.55 -10.07
C VAL A 247 -40.86 -23.38 -8.56
N ARG A 248 -41.79 -24.09 -7.93
CA ARG A 248 -42.00 -24.04 -6.48
C ARG A 248 -40.81 -24.57 -5.69
N ARG A 249 -40.15 -25.64 -6.17
CA ARG A 249 -38.88 -26.13 -5.59
C ARG A 249 -37.81 -25.05 -5.65
N ASP A 250 -37.59 -24.43 -6.82
CA ASP A 250 -36.57 -23.40 -6.98
C ASP A 250 -36.84 -22.18 -6.08
N GLU A 251 -38.10 -21.77 -5.91
CA GLU A 251 -38.50 -20.73 -4.95
C GLU A 251 -38.19 -21.11 -3.51
N LEU A 252 -38.53 -22.35 -3.10
CA LEU A 252 -38.27 -22.86 -1.76
C LEU A 252 -36.77 -23.05 -1.50
N GLU A 253 -35.98 -23.44 -2.50
CA GLU A 253 -34.52 -23.49 -2.42
C GLU A 253 -33.92 -22.09 -2.21
N ALA A 254 -34.40 -21.10 -2.96
CA ALA A 254 -33.96 -19.71 -2.80
C ALA A 254 -34.36 -19.15 -1.43
N GLU A 255 -35.58 -19.40 -0.98
CA GLU A 255 -36.06 -19.01 0.36
C GLU A 255 -35.25 -19.70 1.46
N LEU A 256 -34.95 -21.00 1.31
CA LEU A 256 -34.12 -21.73 2.26
C LEU A 256 -32.72 -21.13 2.36
N GLN A 257 -32.10 -20.79 1.23
CA GLN A 257 -30.79 -20.12 1.20
C GLN A 257 -30.84 -18.74 1.89
N GLU A 258 -31.88 -17.95 1.67
CA GLU A 258 -32.06 -16.65 2.30
C GLU A 258 -32.21 -16.79 3.83
N VAL A 259 -33.06 -17.71 4.28
CA VAL A 259 -33.28 -17.96 5.71
C VAL A 259 -32.02 -18.52 6.37
N GLU A 260 -31.29 -19.42 5.73
CA GLU A 260 -29.99 -19.93 6.23
C GLU A 260 -28.94 -18.83 6.32
N GLY A 261 -28.92 -17.89 5.36
CA GLY A 261 -28.10 -16.68 5.41
C GLY A 261 -28.46 -15.79 6.60
N ALA A 262 -29.76 -15.50 6.79
CA ALA A 262 -30.26 -14.71 7.90
C ALA A 262 -29.96 -15.37 9.26
N LEU A 263 -30.16 -16.69 9.38
CA LEU A 263 -29.80 -17.48 10.56
C LEU A 263 -28.33 -17.32 10.91
N ARG A 264 -27.44 -17.46 9.92
CA ARG A 264 -26.00 -17.31 10.12
C ARG A 264 -25.66 -15.91 10.61
N THR A 265 -26.19 -14.86 9.98
CA THR A 265 -25.96 -13.48 10.42
C THR A 265 -26.45 -13.24 11.85
N ARG A 266 -27.64 -13.73 12.20
CA ARG A 266 -28.20 -13.58 13.56
C ARG A 266 -27.41 -14.36 14.61
N TYR A 267 -26.95 -15.56 14.27
CA TYR A 267 -26.11 -16.36 15.14
C TYR A 267 -24.80 -15.63 15.47
N GLU A 268 -24.19 -14.97 14.48
CA GLU A 268 -22.96 -14.22 14.72
C GLU A 268 -23.19 -12.91 15.48
N GLN A 269 -24.35 -12.27 15.34
CA GLN A 269 -24.73 -11.14 16.22
C GLN A 269 -24.86 -11.59 17.69
N VAL A 270 -25.46 -12.75 17.94
CA VAL A 270 -25.52 -13.37 19.27
C VAL A 270 -24.11 -13.60 19.82
N ASN A 271 -23.22 -14.23 19.05
CA ASN A 271 -21.82 -14.45 19.47
C ASN A 271 -21.08 -13.13 19.72
N GLN A 272 -21.33 -12.11 18.90
CA GLN A 272 -20.69 -10.81 19.05
C GLN A 272 -21.12 -10.11 20.35
N HIS A 273 -22.39 -10.22 20.77
CA HIS A 273 -22.83 -9.72 22.07
C HIS A 273 -22.11 -10.42 23.22
N LEU A 274 -21.97 -11.74 23.13
CA LEU A 274 -21.31 -12.55 24.16
C LEU A 274 -19.82 -12.26 24.25
N LEU A 275 -19.13 -12.15 23.11
CA LEU A 275 -17.74 -11.74 23.05
C LEU A 275 -17.58 -10.33 23.64
N ARG A 276 -18.29 -9.32 23.14
CA ARG A 276 -18.19 -7.96 23.70
C ARG A 276 -18.48 -7.89 25.20
N ALA A 277 -19.28 -8.80 25.73
CA ALA A 277 -19.57 -8.87 27.15
C ALA A 277 -18.41 -9.42 28.01
N LEU A 278 -17.45 -10.16 27.46
CA LEU A 278 -16.24 -10.54 28.20
C LEU A 278 -15.42 -9.32 28.64
N GLY A 279 -15.51 -8.20 27.90
CA GLY A 279 -14.94 -6.92 28.30
C GLY A 279 -15.52 -6.33 29.59
N ALA A 280 -16.53 -6.97 30.21
CA ALA A 280 -16.91 -6.69 31.60
C ALA A 280 -15.74 -6.91 32.58
N TYR A 281 -14.77 -7.74 32.21
CA TYR A 281 -13.52 -7.92 32.92
C TYR A 281 -12.35 -7.47 32.02
N PRO A 282 -11.67 -6.34 32.32
CA PRO A 282 -10.71 -5.73 31.40
C PRO A 282 -9.59 -6.64 30.88
N PRO A 283 -8.98 -7.55 31.67
CA PRO A 283 -8.00 -8.51 31.16
C PRO A 283 -8.54 -9.42 30.05
N LEU A 284 -9.82 -9.79 30.09
CA LEU A 284 -10.44 -10.59 29.03
C LEU A 284 -10.71 -9.79 27.76
N GLU A 285 -10.90 -8.48 27.85
CA GLU A 285 -10.93 -7.63 26.65
C GLU A 285 -9.59 -7.68 25.92
N VAL A 286 -8.47 -7.63 26.65
CA VAL A 286 -7.12 -7.77 26.08
C VAL A 286 -6.95 -9.15 25.45
N TYR A 287 -7.41 -10.21 26.11
CA TYR A 287 -7.39 -11.57 25.59
C TYR A 287 -8.12 -11.66 24.23
N GLN A 288 -9.30 -11.04 24.13
CA GLN A 288 -10.07 -11.03 22.89
C GLN A 288 -9.37 -10.29 21.75
N ARG A 289 -8.73 -9.16 22.05
CA ARG A 289 -7.95 -8.44 21.03
C ARG A 289 -6.70 -9.22 20.60
N ALA A 290 -6.11 -10.03 21.48
CA ALA A 290 -5.05 -10.94 21.09
C ALA A 290 -5.56 -12.06 20.16
N THR A 291 -6.76 -12.59 20.41
CA THR A 291 -7.40 -13.57 19.51
C THR A 291 -7.84 -12.96 18.18
N GLU A 292 -8.25 -11.68 18.16
CA GLU A 292 -8.56 -10.95 16.93
C GLU A 292 -7.33 -10.85 16.02
N VAL A 293 -6.14 -10.55 16.57
CA VAL A 293 -4.88 -10.58 15.82
C VAL A 293 -4.67 -11.95 15.19
N LEU A 294 -4.80 -13.04 15.96
CA LEU A 294 -4.69 -14.41 15.43
C LEU A 294 -5.67 -14.67 14.29
N GLY A 295 -6.91 -14.16 14.39
CA GLY A 295 -7.90 -14.23 13.32
C GLY A 295 -7.40 -13.60 12.02
N VAL A 296 -6.87 -12.37 12.09
CA VAL A 296 -6.32 -11.68 10.91
C VAL A 296 -5.14 -12.45 10.30
N LEU A 297 -4.25 -13.03 11.13
CA LEU A 297 -3.05 -13.73 10.62
C LEU A 297 -3.42 -14.90 9.70
N THR A 298 -4.54 -15.56 9.93
CA THR A 298 -4.97 -16.71 9.09
C THR A 298 -5.36 -16.33 7.67
N VAL A 299 -5.69 -15.07 7.42
CA VAL A 299 -6.12 -14.60 6.10
C VAL A 299 -5.00 -13.94 5.30
N LEU A 300 -3.77 -13.88 5.82
CA LEU A 300 -2.65 -13.27 5.11
C LEU A 300 -2.22 -14.11 3.91
N GLU A 301 -1.94 -13.44 2.80
CA GLU A 301 -1.52 -14.04 1.54
C GLU A 301 -0.40 -13.18 0.92
N PRO A 302 0.52 -13.77 0.14
CA PRO A 302 1.45 -12.99 -0.66
C PRO A 302 0.70 -12.26 -1.78
N GLU A 303 1.09 -11.02 -2.05
CA GLU A 303 0.57 -10.20 -3.13
C GLU A 303 1.73 -9.55 -3.87
N THR A 304 1.69 -9.60 -5.20
CA THR A 304 2.68 -8.95 -6.05
C THR A 304 2.03 -7.77 -6.74
N LEU A 305 2.58 -6.59 -6.54
CA LEU A 305 2.09 -5.35 -7.14
C LEU A 305 3.17 -4.71 -8.00
N GLU A 306 2.75 -4.11 -9.11
CA GLU A 306 3.60 -3.20 -9.86
C GLU A 306 3.66 -1.85 -9.14
N ARG A 307 4.87 -1.34 -8.95
CA ARG A 307 5.14 -0.07 -8.28
C ARG A 307 6.09 0.77 -9.13
N LEU A 308 5.86 2.07 -9.12
CA LEU A 308 6.81 3.05 -9.63
C LEU A 308 7.98 3.18 -8.65
N LEU A 309 9.18 2.84 -9.10
CA LEU A 309 10.41 2.93 -8.31
C LEU A 309 10.99 4.35 -8.35
N PRO A 310 11.88 4.71 -7.40
CA PRO A 310 12.48 6.05 -7.33
C PRO A 310 13.23 6.49 -8.59
N ASP A 311 13.76 5.55 -9.37
CA ASP A 311 14.48 5.78 -10.63
C ASP A 311 13.54 5.92 -11.86
N GLY A 312 12.22 5.95 -11.65
CA GLY A 312 11.23 6.04 -12.73
C GLY A 312 10.94 4.72 -13.44
N HIS A 313 11.46 3.59 -12.95
CA HIS A 313 11.16 2.27 -13.49
C HIS A 313 9.90 1.64 -12.88
N LEU A 314 9.25 0.74 -13.63
CA LEU A 314 8.27 -0.18 -13.05
C LEU A 314 8.99 -1.37 -12.45
N GLY A 315 8.86 -1.52 -11.14
CA GLY A 315 9.30 -2.69 -10.38
C GLY A 315 8.10 -3.52 -9.95
N THR A 316 8.36 -4.79 -9.62
CA THR A 316 7.40 -5.64 -8.92
C THR A 316 7.82 -5.75 -7.46
N VAL A 317 6.91 -5.45 -6.55
CA VAL A 317 7.13 -5.58 -5.11
C VAL A 317 6.20 -6.67 -4.58
N SER A 318 6.79 -7.66 -3.92
CA SER A 318 6.04 -8.67 -3.17
C SER A 318 5.76 -8.14 -1.77
N ARG A 319 4.51 -8.22 -1.33
CA ARG A 319 4.08 -7.80 0.01
C ARG A 319 3.04 -8.73 0.60
N VAL A 320 2.79 -8.55 1.89
CA VAL A 320 1.75 -9.31 2.59
C VAL A 320 0.41 -8.58 2.42
N ALA A 321 -0.54 -9.19 1.69
CA ALA A 321 -1.90 -8.68 1.58
C ALA A 321 -2.56 -8.63 2.95
N ARG A 322 -3.45 -7.63 3.17
CA ARG A 322 -4.21 -7.46 4.42
C ARG A 322 -3.36 -7.16 5.66
N ARG A 323 -2.06 -6.90 5.49
CA ARG A 323 -1.17 -6.38 6.55
C ARG A 323 -1.73 -5.13 7.26
N PRO A 324 -2.44 -4.18 6.61
CA PRO A 324 -3.08 -3.07 7.32
C PRO A 324 -4.04 -3.53 8.43
N LEU A 325 -4.79 -4.63 8.23
CA LEU A 325 -5.69 -5.15 9.25
C LEU A 325 -4.93 -5.73 10.46
N VAL A 326 -3.70 -6.22 10.27
CA VAL A 326 -2.84 -6.66 11.38
C VAL A 326 -2.47 -5.47 12.26
N PHE A 327 -2.06 -4.35 11.64
CA PHE A 327 -1.78 -3.12 12.37
C PHE A 327 -3.03 -2.60 13.08
N ALA A 328 -4.18 -2.59 12.42
CA ALA A 328 -5.44 -2.17 13.03
C ALA A 328 -5.84 -3.03 14.24
N ALA A 329 -5.70 -4.36 14.16
CA ALA A 329 -5.97 -5.28 15.27
C ALA A 329 -4.96 -5.07 16.42
N LEU A 330 -3.68 -4.87 16.11
CA LEU A 330 -2.66 -4.54 17.11
C LEU A 330 -2.90 -3.18 17.78
N SER A 331 -3.45 -2.19 17.05
CA SER A 331 -3.89 -0.90 17.64
C SER A 331 -4.95 -1.12 18.69
N ARG A 332 -6.00 -1.90 18.37
CA ARG A 332 -7.09 -2.19 19.32
C ARG A 332 -6.61 -2.99 20.51
N LEU A 333 -5.66 -3.92 20.30
CA LEU A 333 -5.01 -4.65 21.38
C LEU A 333 -4.21 -3.72 22.30
N HIS A 334 -3.45 -2.78 21.72
CA HIS A 334 -2.72 -1.78 22.48
C HIS A 334 -3.64 -0.85 23.28
N GLU A 335 -4.73 -0.36 22.67
CA GLU A 335 -5.75 0.45 23.35
C GLU A 335 -6.42 -0.32 24.50
N ALA A 336 -6.83 -1.56 24.25
CA ALA A 336 -7.44 -2.40 25.28
C ALA A 336 -6.47 -2.66 26.44
N PHE A 337 -5.19 -2.91 26.14
CA PHE A 337 -4.16 -3.08 27.14
C PHE A 337 -3.97 -1.80 27.98
N ALA A 338 -3.83 -0.65 27.32
CA ALA A 338 -3.63 0.63 28.00
C ALA A 338 -4.83 1.01 28.89
N ARG A 339 -6.06 0.65 28.48
CA ARG A 339 -7.27 0.82 29.31
C ARG A 339 -7.31 -0.16 30.47
N ALA A 340 -6.95 -1.43 30.25
CA ALA A 340 -6.98 -2.44 31.29
C ALA A 340 -5.92 -2.18 32.37
N PHE A 341 -4.69 -1.85 31.97
CA PHE A 341 -3.55 -1.67 32.86
C PHE A 341 -2.93 -0.27 32.72
N PRO A 342 -3.67 0.78 33.14
CA PRO A 342 -3.15 2.14 33.10
C PRO A 342 -1.87 2.25 33.95
N GLY A 343 -0.87 2.98 33.44
CA GLY A 343 0.40 3.20 34.12
C GLY A 343 1.47 2.13 33.90
N VAL A 344 1.17 1.04 33.19
CA VAL A 344 2.19 0.10 32.71
C VAL A 344 2.88 0.70 31.47
N PRO A 345 4.21 0.90 31.48
CA PRO A 345 4.90 1.53 30.36
C PRO A 345 4.94 0.61 29.13
N LEU A 346 4.57 1.15 27.96
CA LEU A 346 4.78 0.53 26.65
C LEU A 346 5.85 1.33 25.90
N ARG A 347 7.01 0.70 25.63
CA ARG A 347 8.21 1.30 25.01
C ARG A 347 8.02 1.71 23.56
N THR A 348 7.02 1.16 22.86
CA THR A 348 6.68 1.52 21.47
C THR A 348 6.29 3.01 21.29
N GLN A 349 6.18 3.77 22.38
CA GLN A 349 6.02 5.23 22.35
C GLN A 349 7.30 6.01 21.96
N ALA A 350 8.49 5.39 21.97
CA ALA A 350 9.75 6.16 21.87
C ALA A 350 10.73 5.75 20.75
N ALA A 351 10.51 4.67 20.00
CA ALA A 351 11.53 4.12 19.10
C ALA A 351 10.99 3.70 17.73
N HIS A 352 10.84 4.66 16.82
CA HIS A 352 10.39 4.44 15.43
C HIS A 352 8.86 4.40 15.27
N THR A 353 8.22 5.53 15.55
CA THR A 353 7.30 6.07 14.54
C THR A 353 8.15 6.28 13.27
N PRO A 354 7.77 5.79 12.08
CA PRO A 354 8.30 6.38 10.86
C PRO A 354 7.93 7.85 10.96
N THR A 355 8.94 8.65 11.28
CA THR A 355 8.82 10.05 11.59
C THR A 355 8.37 10.75 10.31
N LEU A 356 7.07 10.93 10.18
CA LEU A 356 6.52 12.16 9.63
C LEU A 356 6.75 13.35 10.61
N ASP A 357 7.45 13.11 11.73
CA ASP A 357 7.74 14.02 12.86
C ASP A 357 9.23 14.20 13.18
N GLY A 358 10.12 13.87 12.23
CA GLY A 358 11.39 14.59 12.24
C GLY A 358 11.03 16.01 11.84
N GLU A 359 11.61 17.03 12.46
CA GLU A 359 11.48 18.42 11.98
C GLU A 359 11.85 18.54 10.48
N GLU A 360 12.51 17.53 9.90
CA GLU A 360 12.82 17.37 8.47
C GLU A 360 11.83 16.47 7.67
N GLY A 361 11.00 15.66 8.34
CA GLY A 361 10.10 14.68 7.69
C GLY A 361 8.66 15.17 7.47
N ALA A 362 8.17 16.09 8.31
CA ALA A 362 6.85 16.70 8.20
C ALA A 362 6.69 17.56 6.93
N ASP A 363 7.81 18.11 6.43
CA ASP A 363 7.85 19.02 5.28
C ASP A 363 8.08 18.31 3.94
N THR A 364 8.15 16.97 3.92
CA THR A 364 8.26 16.26 2.64
C THR A 364 6.95 16.35 1.85
N PRO A 365 7.00 16.54 0.52
CA PRO A 365 5.82 16.50 -0.34
C PRO A 365 4.92 15.29 -0.10
N GLN A 366 5.53 14.12 0.10
CA GLN A 366 4.84 12.87 0.38
C GLN A 366 4.04 12.93 1.69
N ALA A 367 4.62 13.46 2.77
CA ALA A 367 3.96 13.60 4.07
C ALA A 367 2.66 14.41 3.98
N GLN A 368 2.72 15.57 3.31
CA GLN A 368 1.58 16.47 3.12
C GLN A 368 0.47 15.79 2.30
N LEU A 369 0.83 15.06 1.25
CA LEU A 369 -0.12 14.33 0.41
C LEU A 369 -0.79 13.17 1.13
N LEU A 370 -0.05 12.45 1.99
CA LEU A 370 -0.60 11.37 2.81
C LEU A 370 -1.56 11.89 3.88
N ALA A 371 -1.27 13.04 4.50
CA ALA A 371 -2.20 13.67 5.43
C ALA A 371 -3.57 13.96 4.77
N GLY A 372 -3.55 14.47 3.53
CA GLY A 372 -4.78 14.65 2.73
C GLY A 372 -5.49 13.34 2.39
N ALA A 373 -4.74 12.27 2.10
CA ALA A 373 -5.29 10.94 1.86
C ALA A 373 -5.97 10.37 3.13
N PHE A 374 -5.33 10.50 4.29
CA PHE A 374 -5.88 10.02 5.57
C PHE A 374 -7.16 10.76 5.95
N ALA A 375 -7.19 12.09 5.77
CA ALA A 375 -8.40 12.87 6.01
C ALA A 375 -9.60 12.39 5.15
N ARG A 376 -9.35 12.00 3.89
CA ARG A 376 -10.39 11.43 3.02
C ARG A 376 -10.84 10.04 3.43
N LEU A 377 -9.93 9.21 3.95
CA LEU A 377 -10.30 7.90 4.49
C LEU A 377 -11.17 8.06 5.74
N GLU A 378 -10.79 8.92 6.68
CA GLU A 378 -11.57 9.17 7.90
C GLU A 378 -12.95 9.79 7.63
N ALA A 379 -13.08 10.65 6.61
CA ALA A 379 -14.36 11.27 6.25
C ALA A 379 -15.34 10.32 5.53
N ARG A 380 -14.87 9.16 5.04
CA ARG A 380 -15.68 8.17 4.31
C ARG A 380 -16.06 6.99 5.21
N SER A 381 -16.73 5.99 4.65
CA SER A 381 -17.08 4.74 5.34
C SER A 381 -15.88 3.83 5.67
N ALA A 382 -14.64 4.25 5.43
CA ALA A 382 -13.45 3.43 5.64
C ALA A 382 -13.30 2.97 7.10
N PRO A 383 -13.51 3.81 8.15
CA PRO A 383 -13.49 3.36 9.53
C PRO A 383 -14.58 2.32 9.85
N VAL A 384 -15.76 2.44 9.22
CA VAL A 384 -16.87 1.51 9.42
C VAL A 384 -16.56 0.15 8.78
N ILE A 385 -16.05 0.13 7.55
CA ILE A 385 -15.66 -1.11 6.88
C ILE A 385 -14.47 -1.77 7.60
N ARG A 386 -13.49 -0.97 8.03
CA ARG A 386 -12.39 -1.45 8.87
C ARG A 386 -12.93 -2.14 10.12
N GLN A 387 -13.85 -1.48 10.83
CA GLN A 387 -14.45 -2.04 12.04
C GLN A 387 -15.17 -3.37 11.77
N ARG A 388 -15.94 -3.47 10.67
CA ARG A 388 -16.59 -4.72 10.27
C ARG A 388 -15.58 -5.84 9.95
N ALA A 389 -14.49 -5.51 9.26
CA ALA A 389 -13.42 -6.48 9.00
C ALA A 389 -12.82 -7.03 10.31
N LEU A 390 -12.58 -6.15 11.28
CA LEU A 390 -12.03 -6.52 12.58
C LEU A 390 -13.03 -7.29 13.46
N GLU A 391 -14.33 -7.05 13.32
CA GLU A 391 -15.37 -7.85 13.98
C GLU A 391 -15.39 -9.29 13.46
N HIS A 392 -15.23 -9.47 12.14
CA HIS A 392 -15.08 -10.80 11.57
C HIS A 392 -13.75 -11.46 11.95
N ALA A 393 -12.68 -10.69 12.11
CA ALA A 393 -11.40 -11.19 12.63
C ALA A 393 -11.52 -11.66 14.10
N GLU A 394 -12.26 -10.93 14.93
CA GLU A 394 -12.55 -11.30 16.33
C GLU A 394 -13.34 -12.62 16.39
N LEU A 395 -14.42 -12.75 15.60
CA LEU A 395 -15.20 -13.99 15.50
C LEU A 395 -14.36 -15.15 14.97
N LEU A 396 -13.53 -14.92 13.96
CA LEU A 396 -12.60 -15.91 13.41
C LEU A 396 -11.59 -16.38 14.46
N GLY A 397 -11.02 -15.45 15.25
CA GLY A 397 -10.16 -15.78 16.39
C GLY A 397 -10.84 -16.71 17.40
N GLY A 398 -12.10 -16.42 17.74
CA GLY A 398 -12.91 -17.27 18.61
C GLY A 398 -13.20 -18.66 18.01
N VAL A 399 -13.49 -18.74 16.71
CA VAL A 399 -13.69 -20.01 15.99
C VAL A 399 -12.41 -20.85 15.99
N LEU A 400 -11.24 -20.25 15.75
CA LEU A 400 -9.95 -20.96 15.74
C LEU A 400 -9.62 -21.54 17.12
N GLU A 401 -9.92 -20.82 18.19
CA GLU A 401 -9.73 -21.32 19.55
C GLU A 401 -10.70 -22.47 19.86
N ALA A 402 -11.96 -22.35 19.46
CA ALA A 402 -12.95 -23.43 19.58
C ALA A 402 -12.57 -24.68 18.76
N GLU A 403 -12.02 -24.50 17.55
CA GLU A 403 -11.50 -25.58 16.71
C GLU A 403 -10.36 -26.33 17.43
N ARG A 404 -9.38 -25.60 17.99
CA ARG A 404 -8.26 -26.19 18.74
C ARG A 404 -8.73 -26.98 19.96
N GLN A 405 -9.65 -26.42 20.74
CA GLN A 405 -10.21 -27.08 21.92
C GLN A 405 -11.02 -28.32 21.56
N THR A 406 -11.79 -28.28 20.48
CA THR A 406 -12.56 -29.43 19.98
C THR A 406 -11.64 -30.51 19.43
N GLN A 407 -10.62 -30.13 18.65
CA GLN A 407 -9.64 -31.07 18.09
C GLN A 407 -8.85 -31.80 19.18
N ALA A 408 -8.52 -31.14 20.29
CA ALA A 408 -7.87 -31.77 21.44
C ALA A 408 -8.76 -32.81 22.17
N ARG A 409 -10.09 -32.76 21.96
CA ARG A 409 -11.07 -33.70 22.53
C ARG A 409 -11.42 -34.86 21.58
N VAL A 410 -11.12 -34.74 20.29
CA VAL A 410 -11.25 -35.85 19.33
C VAL A 410 -10.13 -36.86 19.63
N SER A 411 -10.49 -38.05 20.11
CA SER A 411 -9.51 -39.04 20.52
C SER A 411 -8.85 -39.70 19.30
N THR A 412 -7.62 -40.19 19.45
CA THR A 412 -6.92 -40.97 18.41
C THR A 412 -7.66 -42.25 18.01
N LEU A 413 -8.56 -42.76 18.87
CA LEU A 413 -9.44 -43.88 18.55
C LEU A 413 -10.62 -43.47 17.65
N ASP A 414 -11.10 -42.23 17.76
CA ASP A 414 -12.18 -41.71 16.89
C ASP A 414 -11.68 -41.57 15.45
N TRP A 415 -10.41 -41.19 15.27
CA TRP A 415 -9.71 -41.16 13.98
C TRP A 415 -9.54 -42.54 13.30
N LEU A 416 -9.60 -43.63 14.06
CA LEU A 416 -9.41 -45.00 13.55
C LEU A 416 -10.74 -45.72 13.26
N VAL A 417 -11.86 -45.24 13.80
CA VAL A 417 -13.21 -45.74 13.49
C VAL A 417 -13.76 -44.95 12.30
N PHE A 418 -13.35 -45.36 11.10
CA PHE A 418 -13.66 -44.76 9.78
C PHE A 418 -15.16 -44.53 9.47
N TRP A 419 -16.08 -44.96 10.34
CA TRP A 419 -17.54 -44.94 10.14
C TRP A 419 -18.36 -44.31 11.28
N SER A 420 -17.75 -43.77 12.33
CA SER A 420 -18.52 -43.07 13.37
C SER A 420 -18.40 -41.55 13.18
N ASP A 421 -19.43 -40.95 12.58
CA ASP A 421 -19.66 -39.51 12.64
C ASP A 421 -19.90 -39.12 14.12
N THR A 422 -18.82 -38.89 14.87
CA THR A 422 -18.93 -38.49 16.27
C THR A 422 -19.48 -37.06 16.36
N GLU A 423 -20.13 -36.71 17.47
CA GLU A 423 -20.62 -35.34 17.67
C GLU A 423 -19.51 -34.28 17.54
N GLU A 424 -18.28 -34.63 17.92
CA GLU A 424 -17.14 -33.71 17.82
C GLU A 424 -16.65 -33.53 16.37
N GLU A 425 -16.74 -34.55 15.52
CA GLU A 425 -16.46 -34.43 14.08
C GLU A 425 -17.52 -33.61 13.35
N ALA A 426 -18.80 -33.81 13.68
CA ALA A 426 -19.89 -32.96 13.17
C ALA A 426 -19.67 -31.50 13.58
N ARG A 427 -19.26 -31.24 14.83
CA ARG A 427 -18.92 -29.89 15.31
C ARG A 427 -17.71 -29.31 14.60
N LEU A 428 -16.66 -30.10 14.36
CA LEU A 428 -15.48 -29.64 13.64
C LEU A 428 -15.84 -29.24 12.20
N ARG A 429 -16.74 -29.98 11.54
CA ARG A 429 -17.29 -29.59 10.22
C ARG A 429 -17.99 -28.23 10.28
N VAL A 430 -18.85 -28.00 11.28
CA VAL A 430 -19.54 -26.71 11.47
C VAL A 430 -18.53 -25.58 11.72
N LEU A 431 -17.54 -25.78 12.59
CA LEU A 431 -16.52 -24.78 12.89
C LEU A 431 -15.68 -24.42 11.66
N ARG A 432 -15.28 -25.42 10.86
CA ARG A 432 -14.58 -25.18 9.59
C ARG A 432 -15.42 -24.40 8.59
N GLY A 433 -16.72 -24.69 8.52
CA GLY A 433 -17.66 -23.90 7.71
C GLY A 433 -17.73 -22.43 8.16
N ARG A 434 -17.79 -22.17 9.47
CA ARG A 434 -17.77 -20.82 10.05
C ARG A 434 -16.44 -20.12 9.81
N ARG A 435 -15.32 -20.84 9.95
CA ARG A 435 -13.98 -20.34 9.63
C ARG A 435 -13.90 -19.89 8.18
N ALA A 436 -14.37 -20.71 7.25
CA ALA A 436 -14.40 -20.36 5.83
C ALA A 436 -15.26 -19.12 5.57
N PHE A 437 -16.44 -19.04 6.19
CA PHE A 437 -17.32 -17.88 6.11
C PHE A 437 -16.62 -16.59 6.57
N HIS A 438 -16.07 -16.55 7.78
CA HIS A 438 -15.39 -15.36 8.30
C HIS A 438 -14.12 -15.02 7.53
N THR A 439 -13.39 -16.03 7.04
CA THR A 439 -12.26 -15.82 6.14
C THR A 439 -12.69 -15.09 4.88
N THR A 440 -13.75 -15.55 4.21
CA THR A 440 -14.28 -14.92 2.99
C THR A 440 -14.79 -13.50 3.27
N THR A 441 -15.62 -13.31 4.30
CA THR A 441 -16.19 -11.99 4.61
C THR A 441 -15.12 -10.97 5.03
N LEU A 442 -14.09 -11.40 5.77
CA LEU A 442 -12.96 -10.54 6.09
C LEU A 442 -12.22 -10.09 4.80
N ARG A 443 -12.02 -11.00 3.85
CA ARG A 443 -11.44 -10.67 2.54
C ARG A 443 -12.31 -9.67 1.78
N GLU A 444 -13.62 -9.89 1.72
CA GLU A 444 -14.57 -8.98 1.07
C GLU A 444 -14.53 -7.57 1.68
N HIS A 445 -14.48 -7.46 3.02
CA HIS A 445 -14.36 -6.17 3.68
C HIS A 445 -13.01 -5.49 3.42
N TYR A 446 -11.92 -6.25 3.34
CA TYR A 446 -10.63 -5.70 2.94
C TYR A 446 -10.65 -5.18 1.50
N GLU A 447 -11.22 -5.94 0.56
CA GLU A 447 -11.38 -5.49 -0.83
C GLU A 447 -12.27 -4.25 -0.93
N ALA A 448 -13.35 -4.18 -0.15
CA ALA A 448 -14.19 -2.99 -0.05
C ALA A 448 -13.41 -1.79 0.52
N LEU A 449 -12.56 -2.00 1.52
CA LEU A 449 -11.68 -0.97 2.07
C LEU A 449 -10.65 -0.48 1.03
N LEU A 450 -10.06 -1.40 0.26
CA LEU A 450 -9.19 -1.06 -0.87
C LEU A 450 -9.94 -0.29 -1.96
N GLY A 451 -11.17 -0.69 -2.27
CA GLY A 451 -12.05 0.02 -3.21
C GLY A 451 -12.29 1.47 -2.77
N LEU A 452 -12.68 1.68 -1.51
CA LEU A 452 -12.85 3.03 -0.95
C LEU A 452 -11.56 3.84 -0.98
N THR A 453 -10.41 3.19 -0.76
CA THR A 453 -9.10 3.84 -0.83
C THR A 453 -8.78 4.26 -2.26
N ARG A 454 -9.00 3.39 -3.24
CA ARG A 454 -8.84 3.71 -4.68
C ARG A 454 -9.73 4.89 -5.09
N GLU A 455 -11.00 4.87 -4.71
CA GLU A 455 -11.93 5.94 -5.05
C GLU A 455 -11.62 7.26 -4.33
N GLY A 456 -11.28 7.21 -3.04
CA GLY A 456 -11.06 8.41 -2.22
C GLY A 456 -9.71 9.05 -2.48
N VAL A 457 -8.66 8.23 -2.43
CA VAL A 457 -7.26 8.64 -2.59
C VAL A 457 -6.90 8.80 -4.06
N GLY A 458 -7.41 7.93 -4.95
CA GLY A 458 -7.20 8.07 -6.40
C GLY A 458 -7.82 9.35 -6.97
N ALA A 459 -8.82 9.94 -6.30
CA ALA A 459 -9.33 11.27 -6.65
C ALA A 459 -8.42 12.43 -6.17
N LEU A 460 -7.27 12.15 -5.54
CA LEU A 460 -6.24 13.16 -5.29
C LEU A 460 -5.32 13.24 -6.51
N PRO A 461 -5.02 14.43 -7.04
CA PRO A 461 -4.34 14.56 -8.32
C PRO A 461 -2.97 13.84 -8.39
N PRO A 462 -2.11 13.90 -7.36
CA PRO A 462 -0.83 13.18 -7.39
C PRO A 462 -0.97 11.65 -7.48
N PHE A 463 -1.99 11.07 -6.82
CA PHE A 463 -2.26 9.63 -6.89
C PHE A 463 -2.85 9.22 -8.24
N ALA A 464 -3.77 10.04 -8.80
CA ALA A 464 -4.25 9.85 -10.17
C ALA A 464 -3.10 9.91 -11.20
N LEU A 465 -2.18 10.86 -11.03
CA LEU A 465 -1.01 11.00 -11.89
C LEU A 465 -0.03 9.85 -11.71
N ARG A 466 0.16 9.30 -10.50
CA ARG A 466 0.95 8.08 -10.28
C ARG A 466 0.39 6.92 -11.11
N ASP A 467 -0.91 6.69 -11.04
CA ASP A 467 -1.56 5.59 -11.77
C ASP A 467 -1.47 5.79 -13.28
N ALA A 468 -1.67 7.03 -13.75
CA ALA A 468 -1.48 7.38 -15.15
C ALA A 468 -0.01 7.19 -15.59
N THR A 469 0.96 7.50 -14.73
CA THR A 469 2.39 7.30 -14.99
C THR A 469 2.72 5.81 -15.15
N ILE A 470 2.18 4.96 -14.27
CA ILE A 470 2.33 3.51 -14.37
C ILE A 470 1.75 3.00 -15.70
N GLU A 471 0.56 3.45 -16.07
CA GLU A 471 -0.07 3.04 -17.33
C GLU A 471 0.67 3.58 -18.57
N ILE A 472 1.24 4.79 -18.53
CA ILE A 472 2.10 5.31 -19.61
C ILE A 472 3.32 4.40 -19.80
N LEU A 473 4.04 4.08 -18.73
CA LEU A 473 5.22 3.22 -18.79
C LEU A 473 4.87 1.84 -19.35
N ARG A 474 3.75 1.25 -18.91
CA ARG A 474 3.24 -0.03 -19.40
C ARG A 474 2.87 0.05 -20.88
N ALA A 475 2.02 0.99 -21.27
CA ALA A 475 1.50 1.12 -22.62
C ALA A 475 2.60 1.43 -23.65
N VAL A 476 3.59 2.26 -23.31
CA VAL A 476 4.75 2.54 -24.18
C VAL A 476 5.63 1.30 -24.33
N LYS A 477 5.87 0.55 -23.24
CA LYS A 477 6.68 -0.68 -23.27
C LYS A 477 6.01 -1.78 -24.11
N GLU A 478 4.69 -1.86 -24.11
CA GLU A 478 3.88 -2.84 -24.85
C GLU A 478 3.72 -2.55 -26.35
N ILE A 479 4.20 -1.39 -26.84
CA ILE A 479 4.23 -1.10 -28.28
C ILE A 479 5.10 -2.14 -28.98
N HIS A 480 4.54 -2.79 -30.00
CA HIS A 480 5.19 -3.86 -30.74
C HIS A 480 4.89 -3.78 -32.24
N THR A 481 5.60 -4.57 -33.02
CA THR A 481 5.43 -4.74 -34.48
C THR A 481 5.22 -6.21 -34.80
N ASP A 482 4.87 -6.52 -36.04
CA ASP A 482 4.76 -7.90 -36.54
C ASP A 482 6.00 -8.75 -36.18
N GLY A 483 5.76 -9.90 -35.55
CA GLY A 483 6.81 -10.86 -35.18
C GLY A 483 7.24 -11.78 -36.33
N GLY A 484 8.39 -12.44 -36.15
CA GLY A 484 8.90 -13.46 -37.08
C GLY A 484 9.77 -12.92 -38.21
N SER A 485 10.11 -13.81 -39.14
CA SER A 485 11.04 -13.54 -40.24
C SER A 485 10.48 -14.00 -41.59
N SER A 486 10.76 -13.25 -42.65
CA SER A 486 10.27 -13.52 -44.01
C SER A 486 11.40 -13.59 -45.03
N SER A 487 11.21 -14.35 -46.11
CA SER A 487 12.12 -14.39 -47.27
C SER A 487 11.93 -13.21 -48.23
N SER A 488 10.83 -12.46 -48.10
CA SER A 488 10.51 -11.26 -48.88
C SER A 488 10.27 -10.03 -47.99
N PRO A 489 10.49 -8.80 -48.50
CA PRO A 489 10.13 -7.57 -47.80
C PRO A 489 8.66 -7.57 -47.39
N ARG A 490 8.35 -7.07 -46.19
CA ARG A 490 6.98 -6.99 -45.67
C ARG A 490 6.62 -5.55 -45.30
N SER A 491 5.34 -5.22 -45.40
CA SER A 491 4.77 -4.06 -44.72
C SER A 491 4.73 -4.34 -43.22
N CYS A 492 5.41 -3.53 -42.42
CA CYS A 492 5.42 -3.66 -40.97
C CYS A 492 4.46 -2.65 -40.34
N SER A 493 3.61 -3.11 -39.43
CA SER A 493 2.65 -2.25 -38.71
C SER A 493 3.08 -2.02 -37.25
N VAL A 494 2.66 -0.89 -36.67
CA VAL A 494 2.89 -0.57 -35.25
C VAL A 494 1.59 -0.78 -34.47
N TYR A 495 1.62 -1.67 -33.48
CA TYR A 495 0.50 -1.96 -32.59
C TYR A 495 0.73 -1.33 -31.20
N GLY A 496 -0.35 -1.06 -30.45
CA GLY A 496 -0.29 -0.52 -29.09
C GLY A 496 -0.10 1.01 -28.98
N ARG A 497 0.24 1.71 -30.08
CA ARG A 497 0.43 3.18 -30.08
C ARG A 497 -0.82 3.96 -29.63
N ALA A 498 -2.01 3.50 -29.98
CA ALA A 498 -3.27 4.14 -29.57
C ALA A 498 -3.47 4.08 -28.04
N ARG A 499 -3.16 2.94 -27.41
CA ARG A 499 -3.20 2.77 -25.95
C ARG A 499 -2.23 3.72 -25.26
N ALA A 500 -0.98 3.82 -25.76
CA ALA A 500 0.03 4.74 -25.23
C ALA A 500 -0.41 6.21 -25.33
N ASN A 501 -0.97 6.62 -26.47
CA ASN A 501 -1.52 7.98 -26.62
C ASN A 501 -2.72 8.22 -25.70
N GLY A 502 -3.58 7.21 -25.49
CA GLY A 502 -4.68 7.28 -24.53
C GLY A 502 -4.20 7.50 -23.09
N ALA A 503 -3.16 6.78 -22.67
CA ALA A 503 -2.55 6.93 -21.34
C ALA A 503 -1.93 8.33 -21.15
N LEU A 504 -1.20 8.84 -22.16
CA LEU A 504 -0.65 10.20 -22.15
C LEU A 504 -1.76 11.26 -22.06
N HIS A 505 -2.85 11.06 -22.79
CA HIS A 505 -4.00 11.96 -22.74
C HIS A 505 -4.71 11.92 -21.39
N ALA A 506 -4.85 10.76 -20.77
CA ALA A 506 -5.43 10.62 -19.43
C ALA A 506 -4.59 11.38 -18.38
N ALA A 507 -3.26 11.24 -18.39
CA ALA A 507 -2.38 12.01 -17.51
C ALA A 507 -2.54 13.53 -17.73
N ARG A 508 -2.63 13.95 -19.01
CA ARG A 508 -2.88 15.34 -19.38
C ARG A 508 -4.21 15.86 -18.83
N GLN A 509 -5.30 15.10 -18.93
CA GLN A 509 -6.61 15.49 -18.41
C GLN A 509 -6.58 15.69 -16.89
N VAL A 510 -5.83 14.88 -16.14
CA VAL A 510 -5.68 15.06 -14.69
C VAL A 510 -5.06 16.43 -14.38
N PHE A 511 -4.03 16.85 -15.13
CA PHE A 511 -3.44 18.17 -14.98
C PHE A 511 -4.41 19.30 -15.36
N GLU A 512 -5.13 19.16 -16.46
CA GLU A 512 -6.08 20.18 -16.93
C GLU A 512 -7.24 20.35 -15.93
N GLN A 513 -7.78 19.25 -15.39
CA GLN A 513 -8.92 19.26 -14.46
C GLN A 513 -8.54 19.76 -13.07
N HIS A 514 -7.38 19.36 -12.55
CA HIS A 514 -7.03 19.61 -11.15
C HIS A 514 -6.04 20.74 -10.92
N TYR A 515 -5.24 21.11 -11.93
CA TYR A 515 -4.23 22.16 -11.82
C TYR A 515 -4.47 23.31 -12.81
N GLY A 516 -5.61 23.35 -13.51
CA GLY A 516 -5.97 24.47 -14.40
C GLY A 516 -5.04 24.67 -15.61
N LEU A 517 -4.14 23.72 -15.87
CA LEU A 517 -3.16 23.78 -16.94
C LEU A 517 -3.82 23.56 -18.30
N ARG A 518 -3.26 24.11 -19.37
CA ARG A 518 -3.78 23.94 -20.73
C ARG A 518 -2.75 24.25 -21.81
N GLY A 519 -3.12 23.93 -23.05
CA GLY A 519 -2.36 24.28 -24.24
C GLY A 519 -1.10 23.43 -24.44
N THR A 520 -0.25 23.86 -25.36
CA THR A 520 1.08 23.28 -25.64
C THR A 520 2.18 24.17 -25.08
N ARG A 521 3.42 23.67 -25.12
CA ARG A 521 4.59 24.46 -24.73
C ARG A 521 4.74 25.74 -25.58
N GLN A 522 4.41 25.68 -26.87
CA GLN A 522 4.36 26.87 -27.74
C GLN A 522 3.32 27.89 -27.31
N THR A 523 2.13 27.45 -26.88
CA THR A 523 1.14 28.41 -26.35
C THR A 523 1.58 29.04 -25.03
N LEU A 524 2.39 28.33 -24.23
CA LEU A 524 3.00 28.89 -23.03
C LEU A 524 4.08 29.91 -23.39
N PHE A 525 4.97 29.61 -24.35
CA PHE A 525 5.96 30.57 -24.85
C PHE A 525 5.31 31.90 -25.24
N GLN A 526 4.26 31.83 -26.06
CA GLN A 526 3.52 33.01 -26.50
C GLN A 526 2.87 33.75 -25.32
N ALA A 527 2.18 33.04 -24.43
CA ALA A 527 1.51 33.68 -23.30
C ALA A 527 2.51 34.36 -22.33
N VAL A 528 3.69 33.76 -22.13
CA VAL A 528 4.76 34.32 -21.31
C VAL A 528 5.40 35.54 -21.99
N SER A 529 5.64 35.50 -23.31
CA SER A 529 6.18 36.66 -24.03
C SER A 529 5.23 37.86 -24.02
N ASP A 530 3.92 37.61 -24.04
CA ASP A 530 2.89 38.64 -24.06
C ASP A 530 2.57 39.20 -22.66
N CYS A 531 3.15 38.61 -21.60
CA CYS A 531 2.86 38.97 -20.22
C CYS A 531 3.62 40.24 -19.79
N THR A 532 2.90 41.34 -19.62
CA THR A 532 3.47 42.67 -19.31
C THR A 532 3.49 43.03 -17.81
N GLN A 533 2.86 42.22 -16.94
CA GLN A 533 2.78 42.50 -15.50
C GLN A 533 3.16 41.28 -14.65
N ALA A 534 4.07 41.50 -13.68
CA ALA A 534 4.46 40.50 -12.68
C ALA A 534 4.07 40.97 -11.25
N PRO A 535 2.80 40.93 -10.85
CA PRO A 535 2.48 40.97 -9.43
C PRO A 535 3.00 39.68 -8.75
N ARG A 536 3.46 39.78 -7.50
CA ARG A 536 3.81 38.63 -6.66
C ARG A 536 2.57 37.74 -6.49
N VAL A 537 2.67 36.46 -6.85
CA VAL A 537 1.68 35.45 -6.47
C VAL A 537 1.86 35.18 -4.98
N GLU A 538 0.88 35.55 -4.16
CA GLU A 538 0.86 35.19 -2.73
C GLU A 538 0.53 33.70 -2.59
N GLY A 539 1.39 32.99 -1.85
CA GLY A 539 1.59 31.56 -1.97
C GLY A 539 0.53 30.68 -1.32
N GLY A 540 0.02 29.72 -2.09
CA GLY A 540 -0.33 28.41 -1.57
C GLY A 540 0.90 27.50 -1.47
N GLY A 541 0.73 26.27 -0.97
CA GLY A 541 1.79 25.26 -1.00
C GLY A 541 2.26 24.93 -2.44
N PRO A 542 3.39 24.21 -2.62
CA PRO A 542 4.01 23.96 -3.94
C PRO A 542 3.13 23.19 -4.93
N PHE A 543 2.03 22.59 -4.46
CA PHE A 543 1.05 21.85 -5.27
C PHE A 543 -0.35 22.49 -5.26
N ALA A 544 -0.48 23.71 -4.72
CA ALA A 544 -1.75 24.41 -4.76
C ALA A 544 -2.14 24.68 -6.23
N PRO A 545 -3.39 24.41 -6.62
CA PRO A 545 -3.81 24.61 -8.00
C PRO A 545 -3.75 26.10 -8.36
N LEU A 546 -3.01 26.41 -9.42
CA LEU A 546 -2.94 27.73 -10.03
C LEU A 546 -3.67 27.73 -11.37
N ASP A 547 -4.42 28.77 -11.68
CA ASP A 547 -4.99 28.93 -13.01
C ASP A 547 -3.89 29.17 -14.07
N PHE A 548 -4.22 28.99 -15.35
CA PHE A 548 -3.24 29.17 -16.43
C PHE A 548 -2.63 30.59 -16.46
N ALA A 549 -3.39 31.64 -16.10
CA ALA A 549 -2.89 33.01 -16.10
C ALA A 549 -1.91 33.26 -14.94
N GLU A 550 -2.15 32.65 -13.78
CA GLU A 550 -1.27 32.64 -12.62
C GLU A 550 0.04 31.91 -12.93
N VAL A 551 -0.03 30.76 -13.62
CA VAL A 551 1.16 30.04 -14.09
C VAL A 551 1.95 30.91 -15.08
N VAL A 552 1.29 31.56 -16.04
CA VAL A 552 1.94 32.46 -16.99
C VAL A 552 2.65 33.61 -16.26
N ARG A 553 1.98 34.28 -15.31
CA ARG A 553 2.57 35.36 -14.52
C ARG A 553 3.76 34.88 -13.68
N LEU A 554 3.63 33.72 -13.04
CA LEU A 554 4.69 33.12 -12.24
C LEU A 554 5.93 32.82 -13.10
N VAL A 555 5.73 32.18 -14.26
CA VAL A 555 6.81 31.84 -15.20
C VAL A 555 7.43 33.12 -15.80
N ALA A 556 6.61 34.08 -16.23
CA ALA A 556 7.07 35.37 -16.77
C ALA A 556 7.94 36.15 -15.76
N SER A 557 7.63 36.05 -14.46
CA SER A 557 8.44 36.68 -13.41
C SER A 557 9.81 36.02 -13.18
N ARG A 558 10.06 34.84 -13.77
CA ARG A 558 11.25 34.01 -13.53
C ARG A 558 12.13 33.81 -14.78
N VAL A 559 11.60 34.02 -15.97
CA VAL A 559 12.39 34.04 -17.21
C VAL A 559 13.21 35.33 -17.31
N SER A 560 14.27 35.31 -18.12
CA SER A 560 15.11 36.48 -18.35
C SER A 560 14.40 37.55 -19.19
N SER A 561 14.87 38.79 -19.08
CA SER A 561 14.27 39.94 -19.76
C SER A 561 14.34 39.89 -21.29
N ASP A 562 15.24 39.07 -21.85
CA ASP A 562 15.42 38.86 -23.29
C ASP A 562 14.50 37.78 -23.88
N PHE A 563 13.79 37.00 -23.05
CA PHE A 563 12.94 35.89 -23.48
C PHE A 563 11.94 36.27 -24.58
N ALA A 564 11.23 37.39 -24.41
CA ALA A 564 10.25 37.86 -25.39
C ALA A 564 10.89 38.26 -26.74
N ALA A 565 12.08 38.87 -26.69
CA ALA A 565 12.84 39.23 -27.89
C ALA A 565 13.33 37.97 -28.62
N THR A 566 13.92 37.01 -27.89
CA THR A 566 14.37 35.74 -28.47
C THR A 566 13.20 34.96 -29.08
N TRP A 567 12.03 34.96 -28.46
CA TRP A 567 10.83 34.32 -29.01
C TRP A 567 10.35 34.99 -30.31
N ALA A 568 10.32 36.33 -30.36
CA ALA A 568 9.95 37.06 -31.56
C ALA A 568 10.89 36.74 -32.74
N GLU A 569 12.19 36.67 -32.49
CA GLU A 569 13.17 36.33 -33.52
C GLU A 569 13.03 34.88 -34.01
N VAL A 570 12.68 33.94 -33.13
CA VAL A 570 12.38 32.55 -33.54
C VAL A 570 11.14 32.48 -34.44
N GLN A 571 10.11 33.28 -34.13
CA GLN A 571 8.91 33.36 -34.98
C GLN A 571 9.23 33.94 -36.36
N GLU A 572 10.04 34.99 -36.42
CA GLU A 572 10.53 35.57 -37.67
C GLU A 572 11.33 34.56 -38.49
N GLN A 573 12.28 33.86 -37.87
CA GLN A 573 13.04 32.78 -38.51
C GLN A 573 12.13 31.64 -39.01
N ALA A 574 11.07 31.30 -38.29
CA ALA A 574 10.12 30.27 -38.73
C ALA A 574 9.30 30.68 -39.98
N VAL A 575 9.09 31.98 -40.20
CA VAL A 575 8.50 32.50 -41.45
C VAL A 575 9.51 32.38 -42.58
N GLY A 576 10.74 32.90 -42.37
CA GLY A 576 11.81 32.83 -43.38
C GLY A 576 12.16 31.40 -43.79
N TYR A 577 12.18 30.44 -42.84
CA TYR A 577 12.40 29.03 -43.14
C TYR A 577 11.33 28.47 -44.10
N ARG A 578 10.05 28.83 -43.90
CA ARG A 578 8.94 28.35 -44.74
C ARG A 578 9.01 28.93 -46.15
N GLU A 579 9.39 30.19 -46.27
CA GLU A 579 9.58 30.86 -47.57
C GLU A 579 10.72 30.21 -48.36
N LEU A 580 11.88 30.00 -47.74
CA LEU A 580 13.03 29.33 -48.36
C LEU A 580 12.74 27.86 -48.69
N ALA A 581 11.98 27.15 -47.85
CA ALA A 581 11.61 25.76 -48.11
C ALA A 581 10.69 25.64 -49.33
N ARG A 582 9.78 26.60 -49.49
CA ARG A 582 8.89 26.68 -50.66
C ARG A 582 9.69 27.02 -51.93
N GLU A 583 10.58 28.01 -51.87
CA GLU A 583 11.45 28.36 -53.01
C GLU A 583 12.28 27.14 -53.45
N ARG A 584 12.81 26.37 -52.48
CA ARG A 584 13.56 25.15 -52.77
C ARG A 584 12.71 24.08 -53.45
N GLU A 585 11.46 23.90 -53.02
CA GLU A 585 10.55 22.93 -53.64
C GLU A 585 10.21 23.33 -55.08
N GLU A 586 10.01 24.63 -55.33
CA GLU A 586 9.82 25.20 -56.67
C GLU A 586 11.05 24.94 -57.56
N VAL A 587 12.25 25.29 -57.10
CA VAL A 587 13.52 25.04 -57.84
C VAL A 587 13.77 23.53 -58.04
N ALA A 588 13.47 22.69 -57.05
CA ALA A 588 13.65 21.24 -57.17
C ALA A 588 12.72 20.59 -58.22
N GLY A 589 11.57 21.21 -58.48
CA GLY A 589 10.63 20.83 -59.54
C GLY A 589 11.13 21.19 -60.94
N GLU A 590 12.01 22.19 -61.07
CA GLU A 590 12.61 22.64 -62.33
C GLU A 590 13.82 21.79 -62.76
N ILE A 591 14.44 21.05 -61.82
CA ILE A 591 15.58 20.16 -62.10
C ILE A 591 15.11 18.93 -62.87
N SER A 592 15.56 18.78 -64.12
CA SER A 592 15.17 17.65 -64.96
C SER A 592 15.79 16.32 -64.50
N VAL A 593 15.20 15.21 -64.94
CA VAL A 593 15.71 13.86 -64.66
C VAL A 593 17.12 13.66 -65.24
N TRP A 594 17.45 14.33 -66.34
CA TRP A 594 18.77 14.24 -66.98
C TRP A 594 19.82 15.03 -66.21
N ASP A 595 19.46 16.16 -65.60
CA ASP A 595 20.38 16.95 -64.78
C ASP A 595 20.78 16.19 -63.51
N ARG A 596 19.82 15.50 -62.88
CA ARG A 596 20.09 14.62 -61.72
C ARG A 596 21.01 13.44 -62.02
N LEU A 597 21.12 13.03 -63.29
CA LEU A 597 21.98 11.93 -63.76
C LEU A 597 23.32 12.44 -64.31
N ASN A 598 23.45 13.74 -64.56
CA ASN A 598 24.62 14.32 -65.21
C ASN A 598 25.76 14.52 -64.20
N VAL A 599 26.75 13.62 -64.24
CA VAL A 599 27.89 13.63 -63.30
C VAL A 599 28.95 14.69 -63.67
N PHE A 600 28.81 15.36 -64.82
CA PHE A 600 29.88 16.19 -65.41
C PHE A 600 29.66 17.71 -65.32
N SER A 601 28.48 18.20 -64.98
CA SER A 601 28.23 19.64 -64.81
C SER A 601 26.99 19.92 -63.96
N THR A 602 27.14 20.70 -62.88
CA THR A 602 26.03 21.24 -62.09
C THR A 602 25.29 22.32 -62.89
N THR A 603 23.98 22.21 -63.03
CA THR A 603 23.16 23.28 -63.64
C THR A 603 22.94 24.43 -62.66
N PRO A 604 22.57 25.64 -63.13
CA PRO A 604 22.24 26.77 -62.25
C PRO A 604 21.16 26.43 -61.21
N GLU A 605 20.18 25.61 -61.59
CA GLU A 605 19.06 25.18 -60.75
C GLU A 605 19.52 24.16 -59.68
N GLU A 606 20.42 23.23 -60.03
CA GLU A 606 21.05 22.35 -59.04
C GLU A 606 21.93 23.12 -58.06
N GLN A 607 22.65 24.14 -58.55
CA GLN A 607 23.47 25.00 -57.70
C GLN A 607 22.60 25.83 -56.75
N ARG A 608 21.52 26.46 -57.24
CA ARG A 608 20.57 27.19 -56.40
C ARG A 608 19.86 26.28 -55.38
N ASN A 609 19.49 25.06 -55.77
CA ASN A 609 18.92 24.10 -54.82
C ASN A 609 19.92 23.70 -53.71
N ARG A 610 21.21 23.56 -54.03
CA ARG A 610 22.27 23.33 -53.02
C ARG A 610 22.46 24.53 -52.10
N GLU A 611 22.44 25.75 -52.65
CA GLU A 611 22.51 27.01 -51.88
C GLU A 611 21.31 27.12 -50.93
N LEU A 612 20.09 26.96 -51.43
CA LEU A 612 18.87 26.95 -50.63
C LEU A 612 18.88 25.85 -49.57
N GLN A 613 19.44 24.68 -49.88
CA GLN A 613 19.61 23.61 -48.90
C GLN A 613 20.61 23.98 -47.79
N ALA A 614 21.69 24.68 -48.13
CA ALA A 614 22.66 25.17 -47.15
C ALA A 614 22.07 26.29 -46.28
N GLU A 615 21.37 27.26 -46.88
CA GLU A 615 20.65 28.34 -46.18
C GLU A 615 19.59 27.78 -45.23
N LEU A 616 18.79 26.79 -45.68
CA LEU A 616 17.83 26.09 -44.81
C LEU A 616 18.51 25.35 -43.66
N ALA A 617 19.67 24.71 -43.91
CA ALA A 617 20.41 24.02 -42.86
C ALA A 617 20.98 25.00 -41.82
N GLU A 618 21.50 26.14 -42.27
CA GLU A 618 22.01 27.20 -41.39
C GLU A 618 20.88 27.83 -40.56
N LEU A 619 19.81 28.27 -41.21
CA LEU A 619 18.68 28.92 -40.55
C LEU A 619 17.96 27.95 -39.61
N GLY A 620 17.82 26.69 -40.01
CA GLY A 620 17.32 25.62 -39.14
C GLY A 620 18.21 25.35 -37.94
N GLY A 621 19.54 25.44 -38.11
CA GLY A 621 20.52 25.34 -37.02
C GLY A 621 20.41 26.50 -36.02
N GLN A 622 20.33 27.74 -36.52
CA GLN A 622 20.15 28.94 -35.70
C GLN A 622 18.82 28.91 -34.92
N GLN A 623 17.73 28.57 -35.61
CA GLN A 623 16.41 28.44 -35.00
C GLN A 623 16.41 27.35 -33.90
N SER A 624 17.05 26.21 -34.15
CA SER A 624 17.15 25.12 -33.18
C SER A 624 17.94 25.52 -31.94
N ALA A 625 19.06 26.25 -32.11
CA ALA A 625 19.87 26.74 -31.00
C ALA A 625 19.09 27.73 -30.12
N ARG A 626 18.33 28.64 -30.73
CA ARG A 626 17.50 29.63 -30.01
C ARG A 626 16.31 28.99 -29.30
N MET A 627 15.66 28.02 -29.95
CA MET A 627 14.61 27.22 -29.31
C MET A 627 15.15 26.45 -28.10
N LEU A 628 16.36 25.91 -28.17
CA LEU A 628 17.00 25.22 -27.06
C LEU A 628 17.26 26.17 -25.87
N GLU A 629 17.68 27.41 -26.15
CA GLU A 629 17.88 28.42 -25.11
C GLU A 629 16.55 28.85 -24.47
N LEU A 630 15.52 29.10 -25.28
CA LEU A 630 14.17 29.38 -24.78
C LEU A 630 13.63 28.22 -23.92
N ASP A 631 13.83 26.97 -24.36
CA ASP A 631 13.43 25.78 -23.60
C ASP A 631 14.17 25.71 -22.26
N ARG A 632 15.47 26.02 -22.23
CA ARG A 632 16.28 26.05 -21.00
C ARG A 632 15.79 27.11 -20.02
N GLN A 633 15.50 28.31 -20.50
CA GLN A 633 14.95 29.41 -19.69
C GLN A 633 13.57 29.05 -19.14
N LEU A 634 12.70 28.48 -19.98
CA LEU A 634 11.36 28.06 -19.59
C LEU A 634 11.39 26.91 -18.58
N ASP A 635 12.24 25.90 -18.77
CA ASP A 635 12.38 24.79 -17.82
C ASP A 635 12.90 25.26 -16.46
N ALA A 636 13.85 26.20 -16.44
CA ALA A 636 14.32 26.81 -15.21
C ALA A 636 13.21 27.58 -14.47
N ALA A 637 12.37 28.31 -15.21
CA ALA A 637 11.24 29.04 -14.65
C ALA A 637 10.13 28.09 -14.14
N LEU A 638 9.85 27.00 -14.86
CA LEU A 638 8.82 26.01 -14.49
C LEU A 638 9.14 25.22 -13.23
N VAL A 639 10.40 25.19 -12.76
CA VAL A 639 10.76 24.64 -11.44
C VAL A 639 9.98 25.32 -10.31
N ALA A 640 9.60 26.59 -10.48
CA ALA A 640 8.79 27.31 -9.50
C ALA A 640 7.37 26.75 -9.31
N TYR A 641 6.85 26.00 -10.31
CA TYR A 641 5.56 25.32 -10.21
C TYR A 641 5.64 23.91 -10.82
N PRO A 642 6.04 22.91 -10.02
CA PRO A 642 6.31 21.56 -10.49
C PRO A 642 5.19 20.87 -11.28
N PRO A 643 3.88 21.04 -10.98
CA PRO A 643 2.83 20.48 -11.81
C PRO A 643 2.88 20.94 -13.28
N ALA A 644 3.19 22.22 -13.52
CA ALA A 644 3.34 22.74 -14.89
C ALA A 644 4.57 22.14 -15.60
N GLN A 645 5.68 21.96 -14.89
CA GLN A 645 6.87 21.30 -15.43
C GLN A 645 6.53 19.91 -15.97
N LEU A 646 5.80 19.09 -15.19
CA LEU A 646 5.40 17.74 -15.60
C LEU A 646 4.41 17.77 -16.77
N TYR A 647 3.43 18.66 -16.74
CA TYR A 647 2.44 18.82 -17.80
C TYR A 647 3.08 19.17 -19.15
N TYR A 648 3.93 20.20 -19.19
CA TYR A 648 4.57 20.60 -20.45
C TYR A 648 5.66 19.59 -20.88
N GLY A 649 6.21 18.80 -19.95
CA GLY A 649 7.07 17.66 -20.24
C GLY A 649 6.40 16.52 -21.02
N LEU A 650 5.08 16.32 -20.87
CA LEU A 650 4.32 15.30 -21.61
C LEU A 650 4.34 15.52 -23.14
N GLY A 651 4.50 16.77 -23.60
CA GLY A 651 4.53 17.09 -25.03
C GLY A 651 5.72 16.44 -25.77
N ALA A 652 6.89 16.41 -25.12
CA ALA A 652 8.09 15.76 -25.66
C ALA A 652 7.88 14.24 -25.78
N LEU A 653 7.32 13.61 -24.74
CA LEU A 653 7.02 12.19 -24.73
C LEU A 653 5.98 11.81 -25.79
N THR A 654 4.91 12.61 -25.91
CA THR A 654 3.87 12.42 -26.95
C THR A 654 4.49 12.45 -28.35
N SER A 655 5.40 13.39 -28.59
CA SER A 655 6.11 13.50 -29.86
C SER A 655 7.01 12.29 -30.12
N GLN A 656 7.69 11.76 -29.10
CA GLN A 656 8.53 10.56 -29.22
C GLN A 656 7.69 9.31 -29.55
N VAL A 657 6.53 9.13 -28.90
CA VAL A 657 5.60 8.03 -29.19
C VAL A 657 5.04 8.13 -30.60
N ALA A 658 4.70 9.34 -31.07
CA ALA A 658 4.22 9.57 -32.42
C ALA A 658 5.25 9.22 -33.51
N ARG A 659 6.55 9.42 -33.22
CA ARG A 659 7.67 9.10 -34.12
C ARG A 659 8.01 7.60 -34.19
N ILE A 660 7.40 6.75 -33.37
CA ILE A 660 7.63 5.31 -33.44
C ILE A 660 7.10 4.81 -34.79
N SER A 661 8.00 4.18 -35.55
CA SER A 661 7.69 3.59 -36.85
C SER A 661 8.23 2.16 -36.92
N ALA A 662 7.54 1.31 -37.68
CA ALA A 662 8.01 -0.03 -37.97
C ALA A 662 8.73 -0.03 -39.32
N VAL A 663 9.94 -0.57 -39.35
CA VAL A 663 10.78 -0.65 -40.55
C VAL A 663 11.18 -2.10 -40.79
N CYS A 664 11.09 -2.53 -42.05
CA CYS A 664 11.56 -3.83 -42.49
C CYS A 664 13.09 -3.81 -42.59
N ARG A 665 13.78 -4.52 -41.70
CA ARG A 665 15.24 -4.68 -41.72
C ARG A 665 15.61 -5.94 -42.48
N ARG A 666 16.59 -5.80 -43.37
CA ARG A 666 17.23 -6.90 -44.08
C ARG A 666 18.43 -7.39 -43.27
N SER A 667 18.50 -8.69 -43.02
CA SER A 667 19.68 -9.36 -42.48
C SER A 667 20.03 -10.59 -43.32
N THR A 668 21.29 -11.01 -43.29
CA THR A 668 21.75 -12.25 -43.92
C THR A 668 21.94 -13.28 -42.83
N ARG A 669 21.23 -14.41 -42.94
CA ARG A 669 21.37 -15.54 -42.04
C ARG A 669 22.07 -16.67 -42.79
N THR A 670 23.13 -17.19 -42.22
CA THR A 670 23.79 -18.37 -42.77
C THR A 670 23.25 -19.61 -42.08
N THR A 671 22.75 -20.56 -42.85
CA THR A 671 22.17 -21.83 -42.39
C THR A 671 22.95 -23.01 -42.96
N GLY A 672 23.04 -24.11 -42.22
CA GLY A 672 23.83 -25.30 -42.57
C GLY A 672 25.31 -25.27 -42.12
N SER A 673 25.99 -26.41 -42.24
CA SER A 673 27.42 -26.58 -41.90
C SER A 673 28.19 -27.32 -43.00
N GLY A 674 29.47 -27.01 -43.19
CA GLY A 674 30.31 -27.67 -44.21
C GLY A 674 29.97 -27.24 -45.64
N LYS A 675 29.83 -28.22 -46.56
CA LYS A 675 29.52 -27.97 -47.98
C LYS A 675 28.07 -27.52 -48.25
N ASP A 676 27.17 -27.68 -47.27
CA ASP A 676 25.75 -27.31 -47.38
C ASP A 676 25.43 -25.91 -46.80
N ARG A 677 26.46 -25.07 -46.62
CA ARG A 677 26.31 -23.73 -46.07
C ARG A 677 25.60 -22.81 -47.07
N ARG A 678 24.37 -22.40 -46.75
CA ARG A 678 23.56 -21.46 -47.55
C ARG A 678 23.44 -20.12 -46.85
N THR A 679 23.51 -19.04 -47.62
CA THR A 679 23.28 -17.68 -47.10
C THR A 679 21.92 -17.23 -47.60
N GLU A 680 20.98 -17.04 -46.67
CA GLU A 680 19.63 -16.61 -46.95
C GLU A 680 19.45 -15.16 -46.53
N THR A 681 18.81 -14.36 -47.37
CA THR A 681 18.37 -13.01 -46.98
C THR A 681 17.05 -13.16 -46.22
N VAL A 682 17.01 -12.59 -45.02
CA VAL A 682 15.88 -12.64 -44.13
C VAL A 682 15.43 -11.22 -43.80
N TYR A 683 14.13 -10.99 -43.81
CA TYR A 683 13.51 -9.72 -43.47
C TYR A 683 12.80 -9.84 -42.13
N THR A 684 13.10 -8.92 -41.21
CA THR A 684 12.44 -8.82 -39.90
C THR A 684 11.90 -7.40 -39.69
N CYS A 685 10.74 -7.29 -39.05
CA CYS A 685 10.22 -5.99 -38.65
C CYS A 685 10.92 -5.52 -37.37
N ALA A 686 11.35 -4.26 -37.35
CA ALA A 686 11.96 -3.64 -36.18
C ALA A 686 11.30 -2.28 -35.92
N LEU A 687 11.10 -1.95 -34.65
CA LEU A 687 10.63 -0.63 -34.25
C LEU A 687 11.79 0.35 -34.18
N VAL A 688 11.65 1.47 -34.88
CA VAL A 688 12.55 2.62 -34.79
C VAL A 688 11.92 3.65 -33.84
N GLY A 689 12.71 4.22 -32.94
CA GLY A 689 12.25 5.22 -31.97
C GLY A 689 11.63 4.65 -30.67
N HIS A 690 11.25 3.37 -30.62
CA HIS A 690 10.65 2.74 -29.43
C HIS A 690 11.55 2.81 -28.19
N GLY A 691 12.85 2.54 -28.34
CA GLY A 691 13.81 2.65 -27.24
C GLY A 691 13.93 4.08 -26.70
N GLU A 692 13.88 5.10 -27.56
CA GLU A 692 13.91 6.50 -27.15
C GLU A 692 12.62 6.92 -26.45
N ALA A 693 11.47 6.44 -26.92
CA ALA A 693 10.19 6.65 -26.24
C ALA A 693 10.16 6.00 -24.84
N ILE A 694 10.71 4.79 -24.68
CA ILE A 694 10.86 4.15 -23.36
C ILE A 694 11.74 5.00 -22.43
N LYS A 695 12.90 5.46 -22.92
CA LYS A 695 13.79 6.34 -22.14
C LYS A 695 13.14 7.67 -21.80
N GLY A 696 12.33 8.23 -22.70
CA GLY A 696 11.56 9.44 -22.45
C GLY A 696 10.50 9.25 -21.39
N ALA A 697 9.75 8.15 -21.47
CA ALA A 697 8.72 7.79 -20.48
C ALA A 697 9.34 7.63 -19.09
N ARG A 698 10.50 6.97 -18.98
CA ARG A 698 11.25 6.82 -17.73
C ARG A 698 11.71 8.16 -17.15
N ARG A 699 12.33 9.02 -17.96
CA ARG A 699 12.78 10.36 -17.51
C ARG A 699 11.62 11.22 -17.02
N TRP A 700 10.46 11.12 -17.68
CA TRP A 700 9.26 11.80 -17.25
C TRP A 700 8.73 11.23 -15.92
N ALA A 701 8.73 9.91 -15.76
CA ALA A 701 8.34 9.25 -14.52
C ALA A 701 9.30 9.54 -13.34
N GLU A 702 10.60 9.59 -13.59
CA GLU A 702 11.61 10.03 -12.61
C GLU A 702 11.35 11.48 -12.16
N SER A 703 11.02 12.36 -13.11
CA SER A 703 10.62 13.74 -12.80
C SER A 703 9.35 13.77 -11.95
N PHE A 704 8.37 12.91 -12.23
CA PHE A 704 7.16 12.78 -11.42
C PHE A 704 7.49 12.38 -9.96
N VAL A 705 8.35 11.38 -9.76
CA VAL A 705 8.76 10.95 -8.40
C VAL A 705 9.52 12.04 -7.67
N ARG A 706 10.41 12.77 -8.37
CA ARG A 706 11.12 13.91 -7.78
C ARG A 706 10.18 15.02 -7.30
N VAL A 707 9.06 15.23 -8.00
CA VAL A 707 8.09 16.28 -7.68
C VAL A 707 7.15 15.89 -6.55
N PHE A 708 6.55 14.70 -6.60
CA PHE A 708 5.52 14.28 -5.64
C PHE A 708 6.02 13.32 -4.56
N GLY A 709 7.26 12.85 -4.65
CA GLY A 709 7.83 11.80 -3.81
C GLY A 709 7.46 10.39 -4.27
N ASP A 710 7.97 9.40 -3.54
CA ASP A 710 7.68 7.98 -3.76
C ASP A 710 6.31 7.63 -3.16
N LEU A 711 5.24 7.97 -3.89
CA LEU A 711 3.87 7.76 -3.45
C LEU A 711 3.56 6.24 -3.31
N PRO A 712 3.14 5.78 -2.12
CA PRO A 712 2.85 4.37 -1.89
C PRO A 712 1.61 3.94 -2.67
N ASP A 713 1.54 2.69 -3.11
CA ASP A 713 0.33 2.06 -3.66
C ASP A 713 -0.87 2.09 -2.67
N TYR A 714 -2.06 1.72 -3.14
CA TYR A 714 -3.27 1.80 -2.30
C TYR A 714 -3.20 0.95 -1.01
N PRO A 715 -2.70 -0.30 -1.03
CA PRO A 715 -2.47 -1.04 0.20
C PRO A 715 -1.44 -0.37 1.12
N GLY A 716 -0.41 0.28 0.56
CA GLY A 716 0.59 1.04 1.30
C GLY A 716 0.03 2.31 1.94
N VAL A 717 -0.92 3.00 1.29
CA VAL A 717 -1.65 4.11 1.90
C VAL A 717 -2.44 3.62 3.12
N LEU A 718 -3.16 2.49 3.01
CA LEU A 718 -3.87 1.90 4.15
C LEU A 718 -2.91 1.50 5.29
N GLU A 719 -1.76 0.92 4.94
CA GLU A 719 -0.74 0.54 5.93
C GLU A 719 -0.23 1.77 6.69
N GLN A 720 0.09 2.85 5.97
CA GLN A 720 0.55 4.10 6.57
C GLN A 720 -0.56 4.80 7.37
N TRP A 721 -1.82 4.69 6.95
CA TRP A 721 -2.97 5.20 7.71
C TRP A 721 -3.09 4.49 9.06
N GLU A 722 -2.97 3.16 9.10
CA GLU A 722 -3.02 2.40 10.35
C GLU A 722 -1.80 2.67 11.24
N LEU A 723 -0.61 2.81 10.66
CA LEU A 723 0.60 3.20 11.39
C LEU A 723 0.50 4.63 11.94
N TRP A 724 -0.10 5.57 11.21
CA TRP A 724 -0.37 6.93 11.68
C TRP A 724 -1.32 6.92 12.89
N ARG A 725 -2.38 6.11 12.85
CA ARG A 725 -3.28 5.92 14.00
C ARG A 725 -2.57 5.31 15.21
N LEU A 726 -1.72 4.31 14.99
CA LEU A 726 -0.86 3.73 16.03
C LEU A 726 0.08 4.77 16.67
N GLY A 727 0.67 5.65 15.85
CA GLY A 727 1.54 6.73 16.30
C GLY A 727 0.80 7.82 17.09
N ALA A 728 -0.41 8.19 16.67
CA ALA A 728 -1.25 9.15 17.39
C ALA A 728 -1.60 8.67 18.81
N LEU A 729 -1.77 7.35 19.01
CA LEU A 729 -2.06 6.74 20.31
C LEU A 729 -0.85 6.70 21.25
N ALA A 730 0.37 6.86 20.71
CA ALA A 730 1.61 6.83 21.48
C ALA A 730 1.96 8.17 22.16
N GLY A 731 1.12 9.20 22.03
CA GLY A 731 1.30 10.49 22.71
C GLY A 731 2.33 11.44 22.06
N THR A 732 2.73 11.19 20.81
CA THR A 732 3.74 11.99 20.11
C THR A 732 3.20 13.20 19.32
N ARG A 733 1.94 13.63 19.50
CA ARG A 733 1.46 14.91 18.92
C ARG A 733 0.47 15.66 19.80
N GLY A 734 0.75 16.96 20.00
CA GLY A 734 -0.30 17.96 20.18
C GLY A 734 -1.18 18.00 18.93
N GLN A 735 -2.48 18.24 19.13
CA GLN A 735 -3.46 18.32 18.04
C GLN A 735 -3.02 19.31 16.94
N PRO A 736 -3.46 19.08 15.68
CA PRO A 736 -3.08 19.92 14.53
C PRO A 736 -3.35 21.41 14.75
#